data_AF-A0A534I648-F1
#
_entry.id   AF-A0A534I648-F1
#
_cell.length_a   1.000
_cell.length_b   1.000
_cell.length_c   1.000
_cell.angle_alpha   90.00
_cell.angle_beta   90.00
_cell.angle_gamma   90.00
#
_symmetry.space_group_name_H-M   'P 1'
#
loop_
_entity.id
_entity.type
_entity.pdbx_description
1 polymer ?
#
loop_
_entity_poly.entity_id
_entity_poly.type
_entity_poly.pdbx_seq_one_letter_code
_entity_poly.pdbx_strand_id
1 'polypeptide(L)'
;MASNPLPTRRVLVVDDNRAIHDDFRKILGGNTGGGSAELLAAERLLLGEALAATPRPTFQIDTALQGEEGVARVQQALEEDQPYAMAFIDMRMPPGWDGLETIQRLWQIDPHVQVVICSAHSDYDWTEVVARLDHSDKLLVIKKPFEPIEVLQCANALTRKWDNERTLRRQVEHLEHVVETRTQGLEAANKQLRHLASHDALTGLPNRVLLDDRLAQAVAHAERDGHIFAIAMFDLDRFKIVNDSFGHRAGDELIKEVAHRIAGIARSTDTVGRLGGDEFLFIMDRLPKREDAEHIARRAVAALQVPIRIGGVDIHTSSSIGIAMFPADGTSVETLLANADAAMYCAKQRGRNNLQCYAAGMNSVTQEKVKLESDLHEALALQQFELHYQPKVDTATGGIHGVEALLRWQHPQRGLIPPGEFIPLAEACGLIDSIGEWVVREGCRQARAWQLEGLPPLRIAVNLSPFQFRQGNLLQMIREALKAADLEPRFLEVEITESALMSDPEESVTILEQLSRMGVVVSVDDFGTGYSSMSYLRRFPIDKLKIDRGFIAELISRADDASIVEAIVSLAHSLHLKVVAEGVETEEQLALLKRLGCDQYQGFCFSPAVPAASFANLLRESQRKSNSSVDPASDRTHSKLAVYRPR
;
A
#
# COMPACT_ATOMS: atom_id res chain seq x y z
N MET A 1 62.82 6.18 1.23
CA MET A 1 62.18 5.04 1.92
C MET A 1 62.74 4.98 3.32
N ALA A 2 62.01 5.45 4.32
CA ALA A 2 62.45 5.36 5.71
C ALA A 2 62.49 3.87 6.08
N SER A 3 63.68 3.36 6.40
CA SER A 3 63.91 1.98 6.86
C SER A 3 63.19 1.81 8.18
N ASN A 4 62.07 1.07 8.18
CA ASN A 4 61.44 0.62 9.40
C ASN A 4 62.49 -0.22 10.16
N PRO A 5 62.83 0.07 11.42
CA PRO A 5 63.83 -0.70 12.16
C PRO A 5 63.38 -2.16 12.20
N LEU A 6 64.30 -3.08 11.86
CA LEU A 6 64.02 -4.51 11.94
C LEU A 6 63.60 -4.83 13.39
N PRO A 7 62.50 -5.57 13.60
CA PRO A 7 62.07 -5.91 14.95
C PRO A 7 63.18 -6.67 15.69
N THR A 8 63.49 -6.24 16.92
CA THR A 8 64.46 -6.91 17.78
C THR A 8 63.93 -8.29 18.12
N ARG A 9 64.67 -9.34 17.75
CA ARG A 9 64.24 -10.73 17.93
C ARG A 9 64.82 -11.30 19.21
N ARG A 10 63.98 -11.92 20.03
CA ARG A 10 64.43 -12.57 21.26
C ARG A 10 64.98 -13.96 20.95
N VAL A 11 66.19 -14.23 21.43
CA VAL A 11 66.88 -15.51 21.32
C VAL A 11 67.23 -15.97 22.72
N LEU A 12 66.84 -17.20 23.06
CA LEU A 12 67.22 -17.84 24.30
C LEU A 12 68.48 -18.68 24.06
N VAL A 13 69.43 -18.66 24.99
CA VAL A 13 70.57 -19.57 25.00
C VAL A 13 70.52 -20.39 26.28
N VAL A 14 70.52 -21.70 26.17
CA VAL A 14 70.48 -22.64 27.31
C VAL A 14 71.76 -23.47 27.26
N ASP A 15 72.69 -23.18 28.16
CA ASP A 15 73.99 -23.85 28.25
C ASP A 15 74.48 -23.80 29.70
N ASP A 16 75.05 -24.89 30.21
CA ASP A 16 75.56 -24.94 31.60
C ASP A 16 76.87 -24.16 31.77
N ASN A 17 77.53 -23.79 30.67
CA ASN A 17 78.78 -23.04 30.64
C ASN A 17 78.57 -21.55 30.37
N ARG A 18 78.82 -20.73 31.40
CA ARG A 18 78.74 -19.26 31.31
C ARG A 18 79.64 -18.63 30.24
N ALA A 19 80.77 -19.25 29.89
CA ALA A 19 81.65 -18.73 28.84
C ALA A 19 80.96 -18.76 27.46
N ILE A 20 80.13 -19.79 27.21
CA ILE A 20 79.37 -19.93 25.97
C ILE A 20 78.32 -18.82 25.85
N HIS A 21 77.67 -18.44 26.96
CA HIS A 21 76.74 -17.30 26.98
C HIS A 21 77.38 -16.00 26.53
N ASP A 22 78.61 -15.72 26.99
CA ASP A 22 79.32 -14.51 26.59
C ASP A 22 79.75 -14.55 25.12
N ASP A 23 80.05 -15.73 24.58
CA ASP A 23 80.37 -15.89 23.16
C ASP A 23 79.14 -15.69 22.27
N PHE A 24 77.98 -16.24 22.63
CA PHE A 24 76.73 -15.94 21.93
C PHE A 24 76.37 -14.45 22.00
N ARG A 25 76.58 -13.79 23.14
CA ARG A 25 76.40 -12.33 23.26
C ARG A 25 77.34 -11.54 22.36
N LYS A 26 78.61 -11.94 22.22
CA LYS A 26 79.56 -11.30 21.29
C LYS A 26 79.14 -11.50 19.83
N ILE A 27 78.72 -12.72 19.47
CA ILE A 27 78.39 -13.09 18.09
C ILE A 27 77.07 -12.45 17.63
N LEU A 28 76.01 -12.57 18.44
CA LEU A 28 74.65 -12.13 18.09
C LEU A 28 74.33 -10.70 18.58
N GLY A 29 75.02 -10.21 19.60
CA GLY A 29 74.78 -8.89 20.20
C GLY A 29 75.38 -7.72 19.43
N GLY A 30 76.08 -7.98 18.32
CA GLY A 30 76.53 -6.94 17.38
C GLY A 30 77.42 -5.88 18.02
N ASN A 31 78.63 -6.26 18.44
CA ASN A 31 79.76 -5.40 18.83
C ASN A 31 79.43 -3.91 19.14
N THR A 32 78.81 -3.65 20.30
CA THR A 32 78.81 -2.33 20.97
C THR A 32 80.08 -2.15 21.81
N GLY A 33 81.24 -2.47 21.22
CA GLY A 33 82.56 -2.35 21.84
C GLY A 33 83.42 -1.32 21.12
N GLY A 34 83.83 -0.26 21.82
CA GLY A 34 84.49 0.96 21.33
C GLY A 34 85.88 0.83 20.66
N GLY A 35 86.18 -0.27 19.98
CA GLY A 35 87.40 -0.46 19.19
C GLY A 35 87.24 -0.18 17.69
N SER A 36 86.01 -0.01 17.17
CA SER A 36 85.82 0.16 15.72
C SER A 36 86.13 1.58 15.22
N ALA A 37 86.03 2.61 16.08
CA ALA A 37 86.26 3.99 15.63
C ALA A 37 87.72 4.26 15.25
N GLU A 38 88.69 3.72 16.00
CA GLU A 38 90.12 3.88 15.69
C GLU A 38 90.55 3.03 14.49
N LEU A 39 89.98 1.82 14.34
CA LEU A 39 90.26 0.94 13.20
C LEU A 39 89.61 1.46 11.90
N LEU A 40 88.37 1.96 11.96
CA LEU A 40 87.69 2.63 10.84
C LEU A 40 88.35 3.97 10.49
N ALA A 41 88.91 4.69 11.48
CA ALA A 41 89.69 5.90 11.22
C ALA A 41 91.03 5.56 10.54
N ALA A 42 91.70 4.48 10.94
CA ALA A 42 92.91 3.99 10.30
C ALA A 42 92.66 3.46 8.87
N GLU A 43 91.58 2.71 8.64
CA GLU A 43 91.17 2.25 7.31
C GLU A 43 90.74 3.41 6.40
N ARG A 44 90.01 4.41 6.91
CA ARG A 44 89.66 5.63 6.15
C ARG A 44 90.88 6.43 5.71
N LEU A 45 91.95 6.45 6.53
CA LEU A 45 93.21 7.10 6.22
C LEU A 45 94.04 6.34 5.18
N LEU A 46 93.88 5.02 5.08
CA LEU A 46 94.65 4.16 4.17
C LEU A 46 93.95 3.86 2.83
N LEU A 47 92.62 3.79 2.77
CA LEU A 47 91.90 3.20 1.63
C LEU A 47 90.79 4.08 1.01
N GLY A 48 90.43 5.24 1.58
CA GLY A 48 89.29 6.03 1.09
C GLY A 48 87.91 5.45 1.48
N GLU A 49 86.81 6.16 1.17
CA GLU A 49 85.47 6.00 1.76
C GLU A 49 85.03 4.56 2.08
N ALA A 50 84.79 4.29 3.38
CA ALA A 50 84.30 3.01 3.87
C ALA A 50 82.90 2.67 3.32
N LEU A 51 82.75 1.45 2.78
CA LEU A 51 81.48 0.86 2.37
C LEU A 51 80.45 0.96 3.51
N ALA A 52 79.25 1.48 3.21
CA ALA A 52 78.14 1.57 4.15
C ALA A 52 77.80 0.18 4.70
N ALA A 53 77.95 -0.02 6.02
CA ALA A 53 77.69 -1.29 6.66
C ALA A 53 76.22 -1.72 6.48
N THR A 54 76.00 -2.91 5.92
CA THR A 54 74.67 -3.51 5.80
C THR A 54 74.06 -3.66 7.20
N PRO A 55 72.83 -3.17 7.46
CA PRO A 55 72.21 -3.26 8.77
C PRO A 55 72.04 -4.73 9.17
N ARG A 56 72.69 -5.13 10.27
CA ARG A 56 72.54 -6.47 10.86
C ARG A 56 71.28 -6.50 11.73
N PRO A 57 70.49 -7.58 11.70
CA PRO A 57 69.39 -7.74 12.65
C PRO A 57 69.94 -7.80 14.07
N THR A 58 69.31 -7.05 14.97
CA THR A 58 69.65 -7.02 16.40
C THR A 58 68.87 -8.11 17.13
N PHE A 59 69.56 -8.91 17.93
CA PHE A 59 68.94 -9.93 18.78
C PHE A 59 69.00 -9.49 20.24
N GLN A 60 67.88 -9.66 20.96
CA GLN A 60 67.85 -9.61 22.41
C GLN A 60 68.13 -11.02 22.91
N ILE A 61 69.19 -11.17 23.71
CA ILE A 61 69.69 -12.49 24.10
C ILE A 61 69.43 -12.67 25.59
N ASP A 62 68.59 -13.65 25.89
CA ASP A 62 68.40 -14.12 27.26
C ASP A 62 69.10 -15.46 27.42
N THR A 63 69.57 -15.76 28.63
CA THR A 63 70.40 -16.94 28.89
C THR A 63 69.88 -17.69 30.09
N ALA A 64 69.94 -19.02 30.05
CA ALA A 64 69.58 -19.92 31.13
C ALA A 64 70.69 -20.95 31.35
N LEU A 65 71.00 -21.29 32.60
CA LEU A 65 72.06 -22.25 32.92
C LEU A 65 71.62 -23.71 32.84
N GLN A 66 70.31 -23.94 32.69
CA GLN A 66 69.72 -25.28 32.70
C GLN A 66 68.41 -25.29 31.91
N GLY A 67 68.02 -26.47 31.40
CA GLY A 67 66.78 -26.69 30.67
C GLY A 67 65.51 -26.23 31.41
N GLU A 68 65.41 -26.53 32.70
CA GLU A 68 64.29 -26.11 33.56
C GLU A 68 64.11 -24.60 33.59
N GLU A 69 65.22 -23.86 33.76
CA GLU A 69 65.22 -22.40 33.75
C GLU A 69 64.88 -21.85 32.36
N GLY A 70 65.38 -22.49 31.29
CA GLY A 70 65.08 -22.11 29.92
C GLY A 70 63.60 -22.23 29.60
N VAL A 71 62.97 -23.35 29.96
CA VAL A 71 61.54 -23.59 29.74
C VAL A 71 60.67 -22.65 30.57
N ALA A 72 61.03 -22.39 31.83
CA ALA A 72 60.32 -21.41 32.67
C ALA A 72 60.36 -19.99 32.06
N ARG A 73 61.50 -19.58 31.49
CA ARG A 73 61.63 -18.30 30.79
C ARG A 73 60.77 -18.23 29.53
N VAL A 74 60.68 -19.31 28.75
CA VAL A 74 59.79 -19.35 27.57
C VAL A 74 58.32 -19.23 27.99
N GLN A 75 57.93 -19.94 29.04
CA GLN A 75 56.58 -19.86 29.59
C GLN A 75 56.24 -18.43 30.03
N GLN A 76 57.11 -17.80 30.84
CA GLN A 76 56.93 -16.40 31.25
C GLN A 76 56.86 -15.46 30.04
N ALA A 77 57.73 -15.65 29.05
CA ALA A 77 57.75 -14.83 27.85
C ALA A 77 56.47 -14.95 27.00
N LEU A 78 55.81 -16.11 27.00
CA LEU A 78 54.51 -16.31 26.36
C LEU A 78 53.39 -15.60 27.14
N GLU A 79 53.42 -15.67 28.47
CA GLU A 79 52.45 -14.96 29.32
C GLU A 79 52.55 -13.43 29.15
N GLU A 80 53.76 -12.91 28.90
CA GLU A 80 54.03 -11.49 28.64
C GLU A 80 53.83 -11.07 27.16
N ASP A 81 53.37 -11.96 26.27
CA ASP A 81 53.27 -11.79 24.80
C ASP A 81 54.59 -11.31 24.14
N GLN A 82 55.73 -11.72 24.71
CA GLN A 82 57.06 -11.48 24.17
C GLN A 82 57.79 -12.80 23.89
N PRO A 83 57.24 -13.70 23.05
CA PRO A 83 57.82 -15.02 22.82
C PRO A 83 59.23 -14.97 22.24
N TYR A 84 60.01 -16.01 22.52
CA TYR A 84 61.31 -16.22 21.89
C TYR A 84 61.13 -16.70 20.45
N ALA A 85 61.83 -16.07 19.52
CA ALA A 85 61.83 -16.52 18.13
C ALA A 85 62.65 -17.80 17.95
N MET A 86 63.66 -17.99 18.80
CA MET A 86 64.58 -19.12 18.75
C MET A 86 65.19 -19.44 20.13
N ALA A 87 65.58 -20.69 20.34
CA ALA A 87 66.49 -21.13 21.39
C ALA A 87 67.73 -21.87 20.84
N PHE A 88 68.93 -21.52 21.29
CA PHE A 88 70.12 -22.36 21.21
C PHE A 88 70.17 -23.22 22.47
N ILE A 89 70.28 -24.54 22.32
CA ILE A 89 70.20 -25.49 23.44
C ILE A 89 71.40 -26.41 23.37
N ASP A 90 72.20 -26.42 24.44
CA ASP A 90 73.26 -27.40 24.59
C ASP A 90 72.70 -28.80 24.86
N MET A 91 73.40 -29.80 24.32
CA MET A 91 72.95 -31.18 24.41
C MET A 91 73.20 -31.82 25.78
N ARG A 92 74.22 -31.38 26.55
CA ARG A 92 74.64 -32.02 27.81
C ARG A 92 74.82 -31.00 28.93
N MET A 93 73.81 -30.88 29.79
CA MET A 93 73.79 -29.92 30.91
C MET A 93 73.62 -30.61 32.30
N PRO A 94 74.63 -31.32 32.84
CA PRO A 94 74.52 -31.98 34.14
C PRO A 94 74.44 -30.98 35.32
N PRO A 95 73.72 -31.29 36.43
CA PRO A 95 73.00 -32.52 36.75
C PRO A 95 71.52 -32.54 36.31
N GLY A 96 71.05 -31.55 35.55
CA GLY A 96 69.63 -31.37 35.19
C GLY A 96 69.23 -31.98 33.85
N TRP A 97 68.21 -31.40 33.21
CA TRP A 97 67.67 -31.88 31.92
C TRP A 97 68.72 -31.85 30.82
N ASP A 98 68.74 -32.90 29.98
CA ASP A 98 69.53 -32.89 28.76
C ASP A 98 68.89 -31.98 27.68
N GLY A 99 69.61 -31.75 26.58
CA GLY A 99 69.11 -30.89 25.51
C GLY A 99 67.83 -31.42 24.85
N LEU A 100 67.66 -32.74 24.73
CA LEU A 100 66.48 -33.35 24.11
C LEU A 100 65.24 -33.22 24.99
N GLU A 101 65.36 -33.50 26.29
CA GLU A 101 64.28 -33.31 27.25
C GLU A 101 63.89 -31.82 27.31
N THR A 102 64.88 -30.92 27.31
CA THR A 102 64.63 -29.48 27.26
C THR A 102 63.80 -29.10 26.02
N ILE A 103 64.15 -29.57 24.82
CA ILE A 103 63.42 -29.27 23.59
C ILE A 103 62.00 -29.83 23.62
N GLN A 104 61.83 -31.08 24.08
CA GLN A 104 60.51 -31.70 24.20
C GLN A 104 59.58 -30.87 25.09
N ARG A 105 60.08 -30.43 26.25
CA ARG A 105 59.32 -29.59 27.19
C ARG A 105 59.06 -28.20 26.62
N LEU A 106 60.04 -27.63 25.92
CA LEU A 106 59.92 -26.30 25.33
C LEU A 106 58.83 -26.30 24.25
N TRP A 107 58.80 -27.29 23.34
CA TRP A 107 57.75 -27.40 22.32
C TRP A 107 56.38 -27.81 22.82
N GLN A 108 56.27 -28.40 24.02
CA GLN A 108 54.97 -28.59 24.69
C GLN A 108 54.35 -27.24 25.10
N ILE A 109 55.17 -26.24 25.43
CA ILE A 109 54.71 -24.92 25.88
C ILE A 109 54.62 -23.94 24.70
N ASP A 110 55.67 -23.86 23.88
CA ASP A 110 55.70 -23.07 22.65
C ASP A 110 56.03 -23.98 21.44
N PRO A 111 55.03 -24.47 20.70
CA PRO A 111 55.28 -25.32 19.54
C PRO A 111 55.88 -24.56 18.34
N HIS A 112 56.07 -23.24 18.41
CA HIS A 112 56.49 -22.41 17.28
C HIS A 112 57.93 -21.93 17.34
N VAL A 113 58.51 -21.81 18.53
CA VAL A 113 59.92 -21.47 18.73
C VAL A 113 60.85 -22.39 17.93
N GLN A 114 61.84 -21.77 17.29
CA GLN A 114 62.83 -22.49 16.49
C GLN A 114 64.00 -22.92 17.39
N VAL A 115 64.59 -24.08 17.14
CA VAL A 115 65.62 -24.64 18.02
C VAL A 115 66.88 -24.93 17.23
N VAL A 116 68.02 -24.58 17.81
CA VAL A 116 69.34 -25.00 17.35
C VAL A 116 70.03 -25.80 18.45
N ILE A 117 70.27 -27.07 18.18
CA ILE A 117 71.05 -27.95 19.05
C ILE A 117 72.53 -27.59 18.90
N CYS A 118 73.19 -27.36 20.03
CA CYS A 118 74.64 -27.22 20.11
C CYS A 118 75.22 -28.52 20.68
N SER A 119 76.05 -29.22 19.91
CA SER A 119 76.58 -30.56 20.30
C SER A 119 78.09 -30.65 20.10
N ALA A 120 78.79 -31.43 20.94
CA ALA A 120 80.19 -31.81 20.69
C ALA A 120 80.28 -33.08 19.82
N HIS A 121 81.50 -33.43 19.36
CA HIS A 121 81.77 -34.50 18.40
C HIS A 121 81.65 -35.91 19.00
N SER A 122 80.49 -36.27 19.56
CA SER A 122 80.14 -37.65 19.96
C SER A 122 78.75 -37.80 20.60
N ASP A 123 77.91 -36.76 20.69
CA ASP A 123 76.90 -36.78 21.75
C ASP A 123 75.61 -37.56 21.43
N TYR A 124 75.13 -37.64 20.17
CA TYR A 124 73.92 -38.42 19.80
C TYR A 124 73.91 -38.89 18.33
N ASP A 125 73.18 -39.98 18.06
CA ASP A 125 72.79 -40.41 16.70
C ASP A 125 71.57 -39.61 16.23
N TRP A 126 71.59 -39.10 15.00
CA TRP A 126 70.47 -38.36 14.40
C TRP A 126 69.17 -39.16 14.36
N THR A 127 69.25 -40.48 14.28
CA THR A 127 68.06 -41.36 14.35
C THR A 127 67.37 -41.29 15.70
N GLU A 128 68.09 -41.10 16.81
CA GLU A 128 67.52 -40.96 18.15
C GLU A 128 66.84 -39.59 18.34
N VAL A 129 67.43 -38.53 17.79
CA VAL A 129 66.85 -37.17 17.78
C VAL A 129 65.53 -37.17 17.02
N VAL A 130 65.50 -37.75 15.80
CA VAL A 130 64.29 -37.85 14.98
C VAL A 130 63.25 -38.76 15.63
N ALA A 131 63.65 -39.87 16.27
CA ALA A 131 62.69 -40.75 16.96
C ALA A 131 61.98 -40.07 18.14
N ARG A 132 62.64 -39.12 18.81
CA ARG A 132 62.10 -38.42 20.00
C ARG A 132 61.42 -37.08 19.68
N LEU A 133 61.83 -36.40 18.61
CA LEU A 133 61.37 -35.04 18.26
C LEU A 133 60.63 -34.94 16.93
N ASP A 134 60.51 -36.06 16.20
CA ASP A 134 59.95 -36.17 14.85
C ASP A 134 60.71 -35.34 13.79
N HIS A 135 60.41 -35.54 12.51
CA HIS A 135 60.94 -34.72 11.43
C HIS A 135 60.36 -33.30 11.51
N SER A 136 61.13 -32.38 12.11
CA SER A 136 60.76 -30.97 12.22
C SER A 136 61.73 -30.08 11.44
N ASP A 137 61.18 -29.18 10.64
CA ASP A 137 61.94 -28.14 9.96
C ASP A 137 62.29 -26.95 10.89
N LYS A 138 61.95 -27.07 12.18
CA LYS A 138 62.23 -26.10 13.25
C LYS A 138 63.53 -26.40 14.00
N LEU A 139 64.25 -27.44 13.60
CA LEU A 139 65.44 -27.94 14.27
C LEU A 139 66.67 -27.85 13.36
N LEU A 140 67.74 -27.22 13.85
CA LEU A 140 69.06 -27.29 13.24
C LEU A 140 70.10 -27.78 14.26
N VAL A 141 71.24 -28.26 13.78
CA VAL A 141 72.34 -28.73 14.63
C VAL A 141 73.61 -28.00 14.25
N ILE A 142 74.31 -27.44 15.24
CA ILE A 142 75.65 -26.84 15.10
C ILE A 142 76.63 -27.61 15.98
N LYS A 143 77.84 -27.86 15.48
CA LYS A 143 78.90 -28.57 16.20
C LYS A 143 79.80 -27.60 16.97
N LYS A 144 80.16 -27.96 18.20
CA LYS A 144 81.15 -27.23 19.03
C LYS A 144 82.58 -27.67 18.68
N PRO A 145 83.57 -26.75 18.60
CA PRO A 145 83.44 -25.30 18.72
C PRO A 145 82.75 -24.70 17.47
N PHE A 146 81.80 -23.79 17.67
CA PHE A 146 81.03 -23.19 16.58
C PHE A 146 81.78 -22.04 15.91
N GLU A 147 81.66 -21.90 14.59
CA GLU A 147 82.11 -20.70 13.91
C GLU A 147 81.07 -19.58 14.04
N PRO A 148 81.47 -18.30 14.27
CA PRO A 148 80.54 -17.19 14.39
C PRO A 148 79.55 -17.04 13.23
N ILE A 149 79.96 -17.43 12.02
CA ILE A 149 79.13 -17.36 10.82
C ILE A 149 77.96 -18.36 10.85
N GLU A 150 78.17 -19.56 11.40
CA GLU A 150 77.15 -20.61 11.49
C GLU A 150 76.02 -20.20 12.45
N VAL A 151 76.41 -19.65 13.62
CA VAL A 151 75.49 -19.12 14.62
C VAL A 151 74.66 -17.96 14.06
N LEU A 152 75.31 -17.01 13.39
CA LEU A 152 74.64 -15.87 12.75
C LEU A 152 73.69 -16.31 11.63
N GLN A 153 74.11 -17.27 10.80
CA GLN A 153 73.28 -17.77 9.71
C GLN A 153 72.03 -18.48 10.24
N CYS A 154 72.18 -19.35 11.25
CA CYS A 154 71.06 -20.06 11.86
C CYS A 154 70.10 -19.09 12.54
N ALA A 155 70.61 -18.17 13.37
CA ALA A 155 69.80 -17.15 14.03
C ALA A 155 69.02 -16.32 13.00
N ASN A 156 69.67 -15.88 11.91
CA ASN A 156 69.01 -15.10 10.86
C ASN A 156 67.92 -15.87 10.11
N ALA A 157 68.19 -17.11 9.70
CA ALA A 157 67.29 -17.89 8.88
C ALA A 157 66.04 -18.30 9.66
N LEU A 158 66.23 -18.89 10.83
CA LEU A 158 65.14 -19.45 11.62
C LEU A 158 64.30 -18.36 12.30
N THR A 159 64.90 -17.28 12.80
CA THR A 159 64.08 -16.17 13.36
C THR A 159 63.26 -15.46 12.27
N ARG A 160 63.76 -15.36 11.03
CA ARG A 160 62.95 -14.90 9.89
C ARG A 160 61.83 -15.87 9.56
N LYS A 161 62.09 -17.17 9.58
CA LYS A 161 61.07 -18.19 9.37
C LYS A 161 59.95 -18.09 10.42
N TRP A 162 60.30 -18.00 11.70
CA TRP A 162 59.36 -17.81 12.80
C TRP A 162 58.46 -16.58 12.59
N ASP A 163 59.05 -15.46 12.17
CA ASP A 163 58.33 -14.19 11.94
C ASP A 163 57.34 -14.31 10.77
N ASN A 164 57.78 -14.97 9.68
CA ASN A 164 56.92 -15.27 8.54
C ASN A 164 55.74 -16.17 8.92
N GLU A 165 55.98 -17.24 9.69
CA GLU A 165 54.93 -18.15 10.16
C GLU A 165 53.95 -17.46 11.11
N ARG A 166 54.44 -16.59 12.00
CA ARG A 166 53.59 -15.81 12.91
C ARG A 166 52.76 -14.79 12.13
N THR A 167 53.34 -14.12 11.15
CA THR A 167 52.64 -13.15 10.28
C THR A 167 51.57 -13.84 9.44
N LEU A 168 51.91 -14.98 8.81
CA LEU A 168 50.97 -15.74 8.00
C LEU A 168 49.77 -16.21 8.80
N ARG A 169 49.99 -16.74 10.01
CA ARG A 169 48.89 -17.17 10.90
C ARG A 169 47.94 -16.03 11.24
N ARG A 170 48.49 -14.88 11.65
CA ARG A 170 47.68 -13.67 11.92
C ARG A 170 46.87 -13.22 10.70
N GLN A 171 47.44 -13.33 9.50
CA GLN A 171 46.72 -13.00 8.27
C GLN A 171 45.59 -13.99 7.97
N VAL A 172 45.82 -15.29 8.18
CA VAL A 172 44.80 -16.33 8.00
C VAL A 172 43.64 -16.11 8.98
N GLU A 173 43.92 -15.94 10.27
CA GLU A 173 42.90 -15.66 11.30
C GLU A 173 42.09 -14.40 10.96
N HIS A 174 42.77 -13.34 10.52
CA HIS A 174 42.10 -12.10 10.10
C HIS A 174 41.18 -12.33 8.88
N LEU A 175 41.65 -13.08 7.87
CA LEU A 175 40.87 -13.39 6.68
C LEU A 175 39.64 -14.24 7.02
N GLU A 176 39.78 -15.25 7.88
CA GLU A 176 38.67 -16.09 8.34
C GLU A 176 37.56 -15.24 8.98
N HIS A 177 37.94 -14.32 9.89
CA HIS A 177 36.98 -13.43 10.54
C HIS A 177 36.28 -12.48 9.55
N VAL A 178 37.03 -11.94 8.57
CA VAL A 178 36.46 -11.08 7.53
C VAL A 178 35.50 -11.85 6.63
N VAL A 179 35.83 -13.09 6.26
CA VAL A 179 34.96 -13.94 5.45
C VAL A 179 33.66 -14.25 6.19
N GLU A 180 33.73 -14.68 7.46
CA GLU A 180 32.54 -14.98 8.27
C GLU A 180 31.62 -13.76 8.44
N THR A 181 32.19 -12.60 8.73
CA THR A 181 31.40 -11.36 8.87
C THR A 181 30.72 -10.99 7.55
N ARG A 182 31.42 -11.15 6.42
CA ARG A 182 30.85 -10.87 5.09
C ARG A 182 29.78 -11.87 4.68
N THR A 183 29.94 -13.16 4.97
CA THR A 183 28.93 -14.18 4.63
C THR A 183 27.65 -13.95 5.41
N GLN A 184 27.73 -13.69 6.71
CA GLN A 184 26.57 -13.34 7.55
C GLN A 184 25.85 -12.09 7.03
N GLY A 185 26.60 -11.03 6.70
CA GLY A 185 26.04 -9.80 6.12
C GLY A 185 25.34 -10.05 4.78
N LEU A 186 25.93 -10.89 3.92
CA LEU A 186 25.36 -11.24 2.62
C LEU A 186 24.09 -12.08 2.76
N GLU A 187 24.04 -13.03 3.69
CA GLU A 187 22.84 -13.84 3.97
C GLU A 187 21.68 -13.00 4.48
N ALA A 188 21.94 -12.10 5.44
CA ALA A 188 20.95 -11.15 5.94
C ALA A 188 20.41 -10.24 4.82
N ALA A 189 21.30 -9.68 4.00
CA ALA A 189 20.92 -8.86 2.86
C ALA A 189 20.10 -9.64 1.82
N ASN A 190 20.48 -10.88 1.49
CA ASN A 190 19.74 -11.74 0.57
C ASN A 190 18.34 -12.06 1.09
N LYS A 191 18.22 -12.36 2.40
CA LYS A 191 16.92 -12.63 3.04
C LYS A 191 16.02 -11.40 2.97
N GLN A 192 16.57 -10.21 3.23
CA GLN A 192 15.83 -8.95 3.14
C GLN A 192 15.42 -8.61 1.70
N LEU A 193 16.31 -8.82 0.72
CA LEU A 193 15.99 -8.65 -0.71
C LEU A 193 14.88 -9.61 -1.16
N ARG A 194 14.93 -10.89 -0.76
CA ARG A 194 13.88 -11.85 -1.06
C ARG A 194 12.53 -11.44 -0.46
N HIS A 195 12.54 -10.92 0.76
CA HIS A 195 11.32 -10.43 1.42
C HIS A 195 10.75 -9.22 0.67
N LEU A 196 11.57 -8.21 0.33
CA LEU A 196 11.16 -7.04 -0.43
C LEU A 196 10.65 -7.37 -1.84
N ALA A 197 11.20 -8.41 -2.47
CA ALA A 197 10.75 -8.87 -3.78
C ALA A 197 9.37 -9.57 -3.74
N SER A 198 8.94 -10.07 -2.58
CA SER A 198 7.76 -10.94 -2.44
C SER A 198 6.66 -10.38 -1.51
N HIS A 199 6.93 -9.29 -0.79
CA HIS A 199 5.99 -8.69 0.16
C HIS A 199 5.80 -7.19 -0.12
N ASP A 200 4.61 -6.68 0.17
CA ASP A 200 4.26 -5.27 0.11
C ASP A 200 4.93 -4.50 1.26
N ALA A 201 5.65 -3.42 0.93
CA ALA A 201 6.46 -2.69 1.91
C ALA A 201 5.62 -1.96 2.97
N LEU A 202 4.36 -1.63 2.67
CA LEU A 202 3.49 -0.90 3.59
C LEU A 202 2.83 -1.83 4.62
N THR A 203 2.30 -2.96 4.15
CA THR A 203 1.48 -3.89 4.96
C THR A 203 2.26 -5.10 5.46
N GLY A 204 3.39 -5.44 4.82
CA GLY A 204 4.13 -6.68 5.08
C GLY A 204 3.42 -7.94 4.59
N LEU A 205 2.28 -7.82 3.90
CA LEU A 205 1.59 -8.94 3.27
C LEU A 205 2.29 -9.38 1.98
N PRO A 206 2.09 -10.61 1.51
CA PRO A 206 2.40 -11.03 0.14
C PRO A 206 2.01 -9.97 -0.91
N ASN A 207 2.96 -9.64 -1.79
CA ASN A 207 2.69 -8.77 -2.94
C ASN A 207 2.12 -9.58 -4.12
N ARG A 208 1.82 -8.90 -5.21
CA ARG A 208 1.29 -9.52 -6.44
C ARG A 208 2.14 -10.70 -6.95
N VAL A 209 3.47 -10.58 -6.93
CA VAL A 209 4.36 -11.65 -7.41
C VAL A 209 4.20 -12.92 -6.58
N LEU A 210 4.17 -12.80 -5.25
CA LEU A 210 3.98 -13.95 -4.37
C LEU A 210 2.55 -14.49 -4.43
N LEU A 211 1.55 -13.63 -4.60
CA LEU A 211 0.15 -14.04 -4.77
C LEU A 211 -0.05 -14.87 -6.05
N ASP A 212 0.52 -14.45 -7.17
CA ASP A 212 0.43 -15.17 -8.45
C ASP A 212 1.07 -16.56 -8.34
N ASP A 213 2.23 -16.68 -7.68
CA ASP A 213 2.89 -17.97 -7.41
C ASP A 213 2.03 -18.88 -6.51
N ARG A 214 1.48 -18.33 -5.42
CA ARG A 214 0.61 -19.08 -4.49
C ARG A 214 -0.68 -19.56 -5.17
N LEU A 215 -1.26 -18.72 -6.02
CA LEU A 215 -2.47 -19.07 -6.75
C LEU A 215 -2.20 -20.14 -7.81
N ALA A 216 -1.07 -20.06 -8.53
CA ALA A 216 -0.64 -21.11 -9.45
C ALA A 216 -0.41 -22.45 -8.74
N GLN A 217 0.21 -22.43 -7.56
CA GLN A 217 0.37 -23.62 -6.71
C GLN A 217 -0.98 -24.18 -6.25
N ALA A 218 -1.93 -23.33 -5.84
CA ALA A 218 -3.26 -23.74 -5.42
C ALA A 218 -4.02 -24.44 -6.55
N VAL A 219 -3.98 -23.89 -7.77
CA VAL A 219 -4.55 -24.52 -8.98
C VAL A 219 -3.94 -25.89 -9.22
N ALA A 220 -2.60 -25.98 -9.28
CA ALA A 220 -1.92 -27.24 -9.56
C ALA A 220 -2.21 -28.32 -8.50
N HIS A 221 -2.26 -27.95 -7.21
CA HIS A 221 -2.60 -28.88 -6.14
C HIS A 221 -4.07 -29.30 -6.20
N ALA A 222 -4.99 -28.38 -6.47
CA ALA A 222 -6.42 -28.66 -6.57
C ALA A 222 -6.76 -29.54 -7.77
N GLU A 223 -6.11 -29.34 -8.92
CA GLU A 223 -6.24 -30.22 -10.09
C GLU A 223 -5.79 -31.66 -9.77
N ARG A 224 -4.67 -31.80 -9.04
CA ARG A 224 -4.11 -33.11 -8.69
C ARG A 224 -4.92 -33.83 -7.62
N ASP A 225 -5.32 -33.13 -6.57
CA ASP A 225 -5.92 -33.71 -5.36
C ASP A 225 -7.46 -33.70 -5.41
N GLY A 226 -8.07 -33.00 -6.38
CA GLY A 226 -9.51 -32.91 -6.58
C GLY A 226 -10.25 -32.09 -5.51
N HIS A 227 -9.57 -31.16 -4.82
CA HIS A 227 -10.17 -30.30 -3.81
C HIS A 227 -10.65 -28.96 -4.39
N ILE A 228 -11.50 -28.25 -3.64
CA ILE A 228 -11.97 -26.92 -4.01
C ILE A 228 -11.23 -25.85 -3.21
N PHE A 229 -11.00 -24.70 -3.82
CA PHE A 229 -10.53 -23.49 -3.13
C PHE A 229 -11.25 -22.27 -3.70
N ALA A 230 -11.21 -21.16 -2.99
CA ALA A 230 -11.78 -19.91 -3.46
C ALA A 230 -10.78 -18.77 -3.35
N ILE A 231 -10.94 -17.77 -4.21
CA ILE A 231 -10.29 -16.48 -4.05
C ILE A 231 -11.34 -15.40 -3.80
N ALA A 232 -11.01 -14.45 -2.95
CA ALA A 232 -11.80 -13.26 -2.70
C ALA A 232 -10.95 -12.01 -2.95
N MET A 233 -11.38 -11.17 -3.88
CA MET A 233 -10.84 -9.83 -4.09
C MET A 233 -11.60 -8.81 -3.25
N PHE A 234 -10.87 -7.90 -2.64
CA PHE A 234 -11.39 -6.83 -1.79
C PHE A 234 -10.96 -5.49 -2.38
N ASP A 235 -11.87 -4.54 -2.40
CA ASP A 235 -11.59 -3.13 -2.67
C ASP A 235 -12.22 -2.29 -1.56
N LEU A 236 -11.47 -1.32 -1.03
CA LEU A 236 -11.97 -0.45 0.04
C LEU A 236 -12.86 0.65 -0.54
N ASP A 237 -14.12 0.65 -0.12
CA ASP A 237 -15.09 1.61 -0.61
C ASP A 237 -14.68 3.03 -0.18
N ARG A 238 -14.67 3.95 -1.16
CA ARG A 238 -14.40 5.38 -0.93
C ARG A 238 -13.03 5.66 -0.30
N PHE A 239 -12.04 4.78 -0.47
CA PHE A 239 -10.67 5.00 0.04
C PHE A 239 -10.07 6.34 -0.39
N LYS A 240 -10.34 6.76 -1.64
CA LYS A 240 -9.92 8.07 -2.15
C LYS A 240 -10.42 9.24 -1.30
N ILE A 241 -11.66 9.20 -0.79
CA ILE A 241 -12.19 10.26 0.08
C ILE A 241 -11.39 10.34 1.38
N VAL A 242 -10.93 9.21 1.91
CA VAL A 242 -10.07 9.19 3.11
C VAL A 242 -8.73 9.86 2.81
N ASN A 243 -8.10 9.55 1.68
CA ASN A 243 -6.86 10.20 1.28
C ASN A 243 -7.03 11.71 1.05
N ASP A 244 -8.11 12.11 0.37
CA ASP A 244 -8.36 13.52 0.04
C ASP A 244 -8.74 14.34 1.29
N SER A 245 -9.41 13.72 2.27
CA SER A 245 -9.87 14.41 3.49
C SER A 245 -8.86 14.41 4.63
N PHE A 246 -8.10 13.32 4.80
CA PHE A 246 -7.21 13.11 5.96
C PHE A 246 -5.73 12.95 5.56
N GLY A 247 -5.42 13.00 4.27
CA GLY A 247 -4.08 12.87 3.71
C GLY A 247 -3.60 11.43 3.57
N HIS A 248 -2.59 11.23 2.71
CA HIS A 248 -2.04 9.90 2.40
C HIS A 248 -1.53 9.12 3.61
N ARG A 249 -1.01 9.81 4.65
CA ARG A 249 -0.57 9.13 5.88
C ARG A 249 -1.72 8.44 6.61
N ALA A 250 -2.92 9.03 6.61
CA ALA A 250 -4.10 8.41 7.20
C ALA A 250 -4.58 7.23 6.36
N GLY A 251 -4.51 7.34 5.02
CA GLY A 251 -4.78 6.22 4.12
C GLY A 251 -3.81 5.04 4.31
N ASP A 252 -2.53 5.32 4.51
CA ASP A 252 -1.51 4.30 4.78
C ASP A 252 -1.79 3.54 6.09
N GLU A 253 -2.15 4.24 7.17
CA GLU A 253 -2.54 3.62 8.43
C GLU A 253 -3.84 2.81 8.31
N LEU A 254 -4.80 3.30 7.50
CA LEU A 254 -6.02 2.57 7.20
C LEU A 254 -5.71 1.24 6.49
N ILE A 255 -4.86 1.28 5.46
CA ILE A 255 -4.43 0.10 4.71
C ILE A 255 -3.75 -0.93 5.64
N LYS A 256 -2.89 -0.48 6.55
CA LYS A 256 -2.21 -1.37 7.52
C LYS A 256 -3.21 -2.05 8.46
N GLU A 257 -4.18 -1.31 8.97
CA GLU A 257 -5.18 -1.86 9.89
C GLU A 257 -6.11 -2.85 9.15
N VAL A 258 -6.52 -2.52 7.93
CA VAL A 258 -7.30 -3.41 7.06
C VAL A 258 -6.52 -4.70 6.81
N ALA A 259 -5.24 -4.59 6.43
CA ALA A 259 -4.36 -5.74 6.22
C ALA A 259 -4.29 -6.63 7.47
N HIS A 260 -4.13 -6.02 8.64
CA HIS A 260 -4.07 -6.72 9.91
C HIS A 260 -5.38 -7.48 10.21
N ARG A 261 -6.53 -6.84 10.00
CA ARG A 261 -7.85 -7.44 10.25
C ARG A 261 -8.17 -8.60 9.31
N ILE A 262 -7.86 -8.46 8.02
CA ILE A 262 -8.09 -9.54 7.04
C ILE A 262 -7.13 -10.70 7.33
N ALA A 263 -5.86 -10.42 7.61
CA ALA A 263 -4.88 -11.45 7.97
C ALA A 263 -5.26 -12.22 9.25
N GLY A 264 -5.85 -11.54 10.24
CA GLY A 264 -6.33 -12.18 11.49
C GLY A 264 -7.48 -13.18 11.30
N ILE A 265 -8.12 -13.19 10.13
CA ILE A 265 -9.22 -14.12 9.80
C ILE A 265 -8.69 -15.39 9.12
N ALA A 266 -7.56 -15.26 8.43
CA ALA A 266 -6.94 -16.31 7.63
C ALA A 266 -6.40 -17.45 8.49
N ARG A 267 -6.56 -18.68 8.00
CA ARG A 267 -5.93 -19.88 8.57
C ARG A 267 -4.48 -19.95 8.11
N SER A 268 -3.69 -20.84 8.72
CA SER A 268 -2.30 -21.06 8.32
C SER A 268 -2.13 -21.59 6.89
N THR A 269 -3.19 -22.20 6.32
CA THR A 269 -3.22 -22.69 4.94
C THR A 269 -3.66 -21.63 3.94
N ASP A 270 -4.26 -20.54 4.42
CA ASP A 270 -4.77 -19.47 3.59
C ASP A 270 -3.67 -18.44 3.28
N THR A 271 -3.86 -17.65 2.24
CA THR A 271 -2.94 -16.56 1.91
C THR A 271 -3.73 -15.27 1.72
N VAL A 272 -3.31 -14.21 2.43
CA VAL A 272 -3.82 -12.84 2.23
C VAL A 272 -2.68 -12.01 1.68
N GLY A 273 -2.93 -11.24 0.62
CA GLY A 273 -1.94 -10.35 0.03
C GLY A 273 -2.56 -9.06 -0.47
N ARG A 274 -1.70 -8.10 -0.84
CA ARG A 274 -2.10 -6.81 -1.40
C ARG A 274 -1.68 -6.74 -2.86
N LEU A 275 -2.63 -6.42 -3.74
CA LEU A 275 -2.37 -6.29 -5.18
C LEU A 275 -1.80 -4.91 -5.53
N GLY A 276 -2.23 -3.88 -4.79
CA GLY A 276 -1.81 -2.48 -4.95
C GLY A 276 -2.93 -1.55 -4.52
N GLY A 277 -2.62 -0.27 -4.25
CA GLY A 277 -3.65 0.71 -3.84
C GLY A 277 -4.46 0.24 -2.64
N ASP A 278 -5.77 0.18 -2.79
CA ASP A 278 -6.77 -0.30 -1.84
C ASP A 278 -7.27 -1.73 -2.09
N GLU A 279 -6.58 -2.49 -2.96
CA GLU A 279 -6.98 -3.84 -3.37
C GLU A 279 -6.22 -4.95 -2.62
N PHE A 280 -6.98 -5.92 -2.11
CA PHE A 280 -6.45 -7.12 -1.43
C PHE A 280 -6.97 -8.40 -2.08
N LEU A 281 -6.19 -9.48 -1.96
CA LEU A 281 -6.56 -10.81 -2.42
C LEU A 281 -6.45 -11.81 -1.26
N PHE A 282 -7.49 -12.61 -1.07
CA PHE A 282 -7.52 -13.68 -0.08
C PHE A 282 -7.74 -15.02 -0.80
N ILE A 283 -6.74 -15.89 -0.76
CA ILE A 283 -6.77 -17.26 -1.24
C ILE A 283 -7.16 -18.17 -0.06
N MET A 284 -8.34 -18.77 -0.13
CA MET A 284 -8.88 -19.70 0.86
C MET A 284 -8.72 -21.13 0.35
N ASP A 285 -7.66 -21.80 0.77
CA ASP A 285 -7.28 -23.12 0.24
C ASP A 285 -8.04 -24.25 0.95
N ARG A 286 -8.27 -25.35 0.22
CA ARG A 286 -8.92 -26.60 0.71
C ARG A 286 -10.22 -26.37 1.48
N LEU A 287 -11.20 -25.77 0.80
CA LEU A 287 -12.54 -25.58 1.36
C LEU A 287 -13.31 -26.91 1.39
N PRO A 288 -14.02 -27.23 2.49
CA PRO A 288 -14.93 -28.38 2.52
C PRO A 288 -16.16 -28.19 1.63
N LYS A 289 -16.72 -26.98 1.60
CA LYS A 289 -17.90 -26.63 0.81
C LYS A 289 -17.82 -25.21 0.24
N ARG A 290 -18.65 -24.95 -0.77
CA ARG A 290 -18.79 -23.63 -1.42
C ARG A 290 -19.19 -22.54 -0.43
N GLU A 291 -20.11 -22.84 0.47
CA GLU A 291 -20.63 -21.87 1.45
C GLU A 291 -19.57 -21.39 2.44
N ASP A 292 -18.49 -22.16 2.65
CA ASP A 292 -17.41 -21.80 3.56
C ASP A 292 -16.64 -20.55 3.09
N ALA A 293 -16.48 -20.38 1.77
CA ALA A 293 -15.86 -19.17 1.20
C ALA A 293 -16.68 -17.92 1.54
N GLU A 294 -18.00 -17.99 1.39
CA GLU A 294 -18.89 -16.88 1.73
C GLU A 294 -18.86 -16.58 3.23
N HIS A 295 -18.84 -17.61 4.08
CA HIS A 295 -18.75 -17.41 5.53
C HIS A 295 -17.45 -16.72 5.94
N ILE A 296 -16.31 -17.09 5.35
CA ILE A 296 -15.02 -16.43 5.60
C ILE A 296 -15.06 -14.98 5.10
N ALA A 297 -15.57 -14.73 3.90
CA ALA A 297 -15.69 -13.38 3.36
C ALA A 297 -16.64 -12.49 4.20
N ARG A 298 -17.76 -13.03 4.70
CA ARG A 298 -18.66 -12.30 5.63
C ARG A 298 -17.97 -11.92 6.92
N ARG A 299 -17.11 -12.80 7.46
CA ARG A 299 -16.29 -12.47 8.64
C ARG A 299 -15.33 -11.32 8.33
N ALA A 300 -14.78 -11.26 7.13
CA ALA A 300 -13.94 -10.14 6.70
C ALA A 300 -14.72 -8.84 6.59
N VAL A 301 -15.91 -8.84 5.98
CA VAL A 301 -16.81 -7.66 5.99
C VAL A 301 -17.09 -7.20 7.42
N ALA A 302 -17.50 -8.11 8.30
CA ALA A 302 -17.83 -7.79 9.70
C ALA A 302 -16.62 -7.22 10.47
N ALA A 303 -15.41 -7.73 10.23
CA ALA A 303 -14.20 -7.20 10.85
C ALA A 303 -13.86 -5.78 10.37
N LEU A 304 -14.19 -5.44 9.12
CA LEU A 304 -13.97 -4.11 8.57
C LEU A 304 -15.01 -3.08 9.01
N GLN A 305 -16.21 -3.51 9.44
CA GLN A 305 -17.26 -2.61 9.96
C GLN A 305 -16.92 -1.94 11.29
N VAL A 306 -16.01 -2.52 12.07
CA VAL A 306 -15.56 -1.90 13.34
C VAL A 306 -14.80 -0.61 13.00
N PRO A 307 -15.09 0.53 13.63
CA PRO A 307 -14.38 1.78 13.34
C PRO A 307 -12.86 1.64 13.51
N ILE A 308 -12.09 2.31 12.66
CA ILE A 308 -10.63 2.36 12.72
C ILE A 308 -10.23 3.74 13.21
N ARG A 309 -9.55 3.80 14.37
CA ARG A 309 -9.17 5.07 14.97
C ARG A 309 -7.82 5.54 14.43
N ILE A 310 -7.84 6.59 13.60
CA ILE A 310 -6.64 7.17 12.97
C ILE A 310 -6.51 8.62 13.39
N GLY A 311 -5.37 9.00 13.98
CA GLY A 311 -5.12 10.37 14.42
C GLY A 311 -6.14 10.91 15.45
N GLY A 312 -6.82 10.02 16.19
CA GLY A 312 -7.85 10.38 17.16
C GLY A 312 -9.28 10.50 16.61
N VAL A 313 -9.48 10.27 15.31
CA VAL A 313 -10.80 10.25 14.64
C VAL A 313 -11.19 8.81 14.32
N ASP A 314 -12.46 8.47 14.52
CA ASP A 314 -13.00 7.15 14.18
C ASP A 314 -13.47 7.13 12.72
N ILE A 315 -12.74 6.39 11.88
CA ILE A 315 -13.04 6.23 10.46
C ILE A 315 -13.83 4.95 10.25
N HIS A 316 -14.98 5.07 9.60
CA HIS A 316 -15.79 3.92 9.18
C HIS A 316 -15.41 3.59 7.74
N THR A 317 -14.90 2.38 7.52
CA THR A 317 -14.58 1.87 6.19
C THR A 317 -15.46 0.65 5.87
N SER A 318 -15.71 0.42 4.60
CA SER A 318 -16.36 -0.78 4.11
C SER A 318 -15.58 -1.32 2.91
N SER A 319 -15.89 -2.55 2.51
CA SER A 319 -15.27 -3.16 1.34
C SER A 319 -16.32 -3.80 0.46
N SER A 320 -16.11 -3.68 -0.84
CA SER A 320 -16.79 -4.47 -1.86
C SER A 320 -15.94 -5.70 -2.16
N ILE A 321 -16.54 -6.89 -2.08
CA ILE A 321 -15.82 -8.18 -2.20
C ILE A 321 -16.37 -9.01 -3.35
N GLY A 322 -15.47 -9.56 -4.18
CA GLY A 322 -15.81 -10.51 -5.23
C GLY A 322 -15.17 -11.87 -5.01
N ILE A 323 -15.95 -12.94 -5.11
CA ILE A 323 -15.50 -14.31 -4.84
C ILE A 323 -15.58 -15.15 -6.11
N ALA A 324 -14.49 -15.87 -6.45
CA ALA A 324 -14.48 -16.89 -7.50
C ALA A 324 -13.94 -18.21 -6.94
N MET A 325 -14.50 -19.33 -7.39
CA MET A 325 -14.19 -20.66 -6.87
C MET A 325 -13.58 -21.56 -7.94
N PHE A 326 -12.53 -22.30 -7.57
CA PHE A 326 -11.98 -23.35 -8.41
C PHE A 326 -12.67 -24.69 -8.12
N PRO A 327 -12.98 -25.50 -9.14
CA PRO A 327 -12.86 -25.23 -10.59
C PRO A 327 -14.10 -24.58 -11.21
N ALA A 328 -15.18 -24.38 -10.43
CA ALA A 328 -16.50 -24.01 -10.93
C ALA A 328 -16.54 -22.67 -11.70
N ASP A 329 -15.79 -21.69 -11.21
CA ASP A 329 -15.73 -20.33 -11.72
C ASP A 329 -14.41 -20.09 -12.49
N GLY A 330 -13.64 -21.14 -12.83
CA GLY A 330 -12.41 -21.02 -13.62
C GLY A 330 -11.37 -22.08 -13.28
N THR A 331 -10.59 -22.48 -14.30
CA THR A 331 -9.52 -23.48 -14.16
C THR A 331 -8.11 -22.90 -14.35
N SER A 332 -7.98 -21.60 -14.65
CA SER A 332 -6.70 -20.90 -14.73
C SER A 332 -6.64 -19.74 -13.74
N VAL A 333 -5.42 -19.33 -13.37
CA VAL A 333 -5.16 -18.17 -12.51
C VAL A 333 -5.80 -16.91 -13.08
N GLU A 334 -5.61 -16.65 -14.38
CA GLU A 334 -6.17 -15.44 -15.01
C GLU A 334 -7.69 -15.45 -15.01
N THR A 335 -8.31 -16.61 -15.25
CA THR A 335 -9.77 -16.75 -15.30
C THR A 335 -10.37 -16.51 -13.92
N LEU A 336 -9.78 -17.09 -12.86
CA LEU A 336 -10.25 -16.91 -11.49
C LEU A 336 -10.15 -15.44 -11.07
N LEU A 337 -9.00 -14.79 -11.31
CA LEU A 337 -8.79 -13.38 -10.97
C LEU A 337 -9.78 -12.48 -11.72
N ALA A 338 -9.97 -12.67 -13.02
CA ALA A 338 -10.92 -11.90 -13.81
C ALA A 338 -12.37 -12.06 -13.30
N ASN A 339 -12.75 -13.28 -12.92
CA ASN A 339 -14.09 -13.58 -12.44
C ASN A 339 -14.33 -13.03 -11.02
N ALA A 340 -13.31 -13.07 -10.15
CA ALA A 340 -13.37 -12.45 -8.83
C ALA A 340 -13.48 -10.92 -8.94
N ASP A 341 -12.73 -10.29 -9.84
CA ASP A 341 -12.82 -8.86 -10.12
C ASP A 341 -14.22 -8.45 -10.62
N ALA A 342 -14.77 -9.20 -11.58
CA ALA A 342 -16.12 -8.94 -12.07
C ALA A 342 -17.19 -9.05 -10.97
N ALA A 343 -17.07 -10.04 -10.09
CA ALA A 343 -17.96 -10.19 -8.94
C ALA A 343 -17.81 -9.02 -7.96
N MET A 344 -16.58 -8.58 -7.69
CA MET A 344 -16.28 -7.44 -6.81
C MET A 344 -16.89 -6.15 -7.38
N TYR A 345 -16.79 -5.96 -8.69
CA TYR A 345 -17.40 -4.83 -9.35
C TYR A 345 -18.93 -4.87 -9.29
N CYS A 346 -19.55 -6.05 -9.46
CA CYS A 346 -20.99 -6.22 -9.20
C CYS A 346 -21.36 -5.87 -7.76
N ALA A 347 -20.51 -6.18 -6.77
CA ALA A 347 -20.71 -5.77 -5.38
C ALA A 347 -20.74 -4.24 -5.24
N LYS A 348 -19.82 -3.53 -5.91
CA LYS A 348 -19.81 -2.05 -5.94
C LYS A 348 -21.10 -1.48 -6.51
N GLN A 349 -21.66 -2.09 -7.56
CA GLN A 349 -22.89 -1.62 -8.19
C GLN A 349 -24.14 -1.85 -7.34
N ARG A 350 -24.17 -2.95 -6.58
CA ARG A 350 -25.30 -3.32 -5.71
C ARG A 350 -25.33 -2.54 -4.37
N GLY A 351 -24.70 -1.38 -4.33
CA GLY A 351 -24.72 -0.49 -3.16
C GLY A 351 -23.46 -0.50 -2.31
N ARG A 352 -22.35 -1.15 -2.76
CA ARG A 352 -21.09 -1.28 -1.99
C ARG A 352 -21.29 -2.00 -0.65
N ASN A 353 -20.26 -2.11 0.19
CA ASN A 353 -20.31 -2.77 1.51
C ASN A 353 -21.01 -4.16 1.48
N ASN A 354 -20.73 -4.94 0.45
CA ASN A 354 -21.30 -6.27 0.28
C ASN A 354 -20.32 -7.20 -0.44
N LEU A 355 -20.68 -8.48 -0.51
CA LEU A 355 -19.94 -9.48 -1.25
C LEU A 355 -20.81 -10.07 -2.36
N GLN A 356 -20.20 -10.48 -3.46
CA GLN A 356 -20.84 -11.25 -4.52
C GLN A 356 -19.97 -12.45 -4.89
N CYS A 357 -20.60 -13.61 -5.04
CA CYS A 357 -19.99 -14.75 -5.70
C CYS A 357 -20.13 -14.58 -7.22
N TYR A 358 -19.10 -14.97 -7.96
CA TYR A 358 -19.14 -14.94 -9.41
C TYR A 358 -20.30 -15.80 -9.92
N ALA A 359 -21.00 -15.25 -10.91
CA ALA A 359 -22.00 -15.95 -11.69
C ALA A 359 -21.74 -15.71 -13.17
N ALA A 360 -21.98 -16.72 -14.00
CA ALA A 360 -21.84 -16.61 -15.45
C ALA A 360 -22.69 -15.42 -15.98
N GLY A 361 -22.03 -14.46 -16.64
CA GLY A 361 -22.63 -13.20 -17.11
C GLY A 361 -22.12 -11.94 -16.40
N MET A 362 -21.34 -12.05 -15.32
CA MET A 362 -20.76 -10.86 -14.67
C MET A 362 -19.65 -10.19 -15.50
N ASN A 363 -18.85 -10.96 -16.26
CA ASN A 363 -17.74 -10.40 -17.06
C ASN A 363 -18.20 -9.50 -18.22
N SER A 364 -19.36 -9.79 -18.84
CA SER A 364 -19.90 -8.95 -19.92
C SER A 364 -20.29 -7.58 -19.40
N VAL A 365 -20.79 -7.48 -18.15
CA VAL A 365 -21.19 -6.21 -17.53
C VAL A 365 -20.01 -5.24 -17.37
N THR A 366 -18.81 -5.73 -17.07
CA THR A 366 -17.61 -4.88 -16.89
C THR A 366 -17.10 -4.34 -18.23
N GLN A 367 -16.95 -5.19 -19.26
CA GLN A 367 -16.52 -4.74 -20.59
C GLN A 367 -17.56 -3.82 -21.26
N GLU A 368 -18.84 -4.15 -21.11
CA GLU A 368 -19.92 -3.33 -21.63
C GLU A 368 -19.95 -1.93 -21.02
N LYS A 369 -19.57 -1.78 -19.75
CA LYS A 369 -19.52 -0.46 -19.09
C LYS A 369 -18.36 0.40 -19.54
N VAL A 370 -17.16 -0.16 -19.74
CA VAL A 370 -16.03 0.60 -20.31
C VAL A 370 -16.39 1.12 -21.70
N LYS A 371 -17.07 0.29 -22.50
CA LYS A 371 -17.58 0.72 -23.80
C LYS A 371 -18.64 1.82 -23.64
N LEU A 372 -19.59 1.64 -22.73
CA LEU A 372 -20.64 2.63 -22.46
C LEU A 372 -20.08 3.96 -21.96
N GLU A 373 -18.98 3.95 -21.21
CA GLU A 373 -18.27 5.16 -20.75
C GLU A 373 -17.68 5.93 -21.92
N SER A 374 -17.00 5.22 -22.82
CA SER A 374 -16.48 5.81 -24.06
C SER A 374 -17.62 6.37 -24.93
N ASP A 375 -18.72 5.63 -25.07
CA ASP A 375 -19.88 6.06 -25.85
C ASP A 375 -20.54 7.31 -25.22
N LEU A 376 -20.58 7.41 -23.88
CA LEU A 376 -21.18 8.53 -23.15
C LEU A 376 -20.41 9.84 -23.34
N HIS A 377 -19.08 9.78 -23.47
CA HIS A 377 -18.24 10.95 -23.77
C HIS A 377 -18.60 11.61 -25.11
N GLU A 378 -18.98 10.82 -26.11
CA GLU A 378 -19.36 11.33 -27.44
C GLU A 378 -20.86 11.66 -27.56
N ALA A 379 -21.70 11.11 -26.67
CA ALA A 379 -23.16 11.17 -26.75
C ALA A 379 -23.72 12.60 -26.87
N LEU A 380 -23.15 13.56 -26.13
CA LEU A 380 -23.59 14.97 -26.19
C LEU A 380 -23.25 15.61 -27.54
N ALA A 381 -22.04 15.38 -28.05
CA ALA A 381 -21.58 15.92 -29.33
C ALA A 381 -22.35 15.30 -30.51
N LEU A 382 -22.72 14.02 -30.39
CA LEU A 382 -23.49 13.28 -31.38
C LEU A 382 -25.01 13.44 -31.24
N GLN A 383 -25.48 14.33 -30.36
CA GLN A 383 -26.90 14.63 -30.13
C GLN A 383 -27.75 13.38 -29.82
N GLN A 384 -27.21 12.48 -29.01
CA GLN A 384 -27.87 11.21 -28.65
C GLN A 384 -28.78 11.33 -27.42
N PHE A 385 -28.82 12.48 -26.77
CA PHE A 385 -29.72 12.72 -25.65
C PHE A 385 -31.07 13.27 -26.11
N GLU A 386 -32.13 12.81 -25.47
CA GLU A 386 -33.48 13.35 -25.64
C GLU A 386 -34.17 13.47 -24.28
N LEU A 387 -35.16 14.35 -24.19
CA LEU A 387 -36.00 14.50 -23.00
C LEU A 387 -37.34 13.81 -23.24
N HIS A 388 -37.73 12.95 -22.30
CA HIS A 388 -39.10 12.48 -22.18
C HIS A 388 -39.80 13.25 -21.07
N TYR A 389 -41.11 13.32 -21.14
CA TYR A 389 -41.92 14.26 -20.37
C TYR A 389 -43.00 13.50 -19.63
N GLN A 390 -42.98 13.56 -18.30
CA GLN A 390 -43.99 12.91 -17.47
C GLN A 390 -44.94 13.95 -16.86
N PRO A 391 -46.26 13.84 -17.07
CA PRO A 391 -47.23 14.80 -16.54
C PRO A 391 -47.30 14.81 -15.01
N LYS A 392 -47.37 16.01 -14.43
CA LYS A 392 -47.77 16.24 -13.02
C LYS A 392 -49.22 16.66 -12.99
N VAL A 393 -50.05 15.86 -12.33
CA VAL A 393 -51.50 15.96 -12.38
C VAL A 393 -52.05 16.40 -11.02
N ASP A 394 -52.99 17.32 -11.05
CA ASP A 394 -53.71 17.79 -9.87
C ASP A 394 -54.69 16.71 -9.36
N THR A 395 -54.59 16.32 -8.09
CA THR A 395 -55.40 15.23 -7.52
C THR A 395 -56.90 15.59 -7.43
N ALA A 396 -57.22 16.89 -7.33
CA ALA A 396 -58.59 17.36 -7.20
C ALA A 396 -59.30 17.42 -8.55
N THR A 397 -58.67 18.07 -9.53
CA THR A 397 -59.25 18.40 -10.85
C THR A 397 -58.90 17.39 -11.95
N GLY A 398 -57.83 16.62 -11.80
CA GLY A 398 -57.30 15.76 -12.87
C GLY A 398 -56.62 16.53 -14.01
N GLY A 399 -56.41 17.85 -13.86
CA GLY A 399 -55.72 18.69 -14.83
C GLY A 399 -54.21 18.53 -14.76
N ILE A 400 -53.53 18.68 -15.92
CA ILE A 400 -52.06 18.71 -15.97
C ILE A 400 -51.61 20.14 -15.65
N HIS A 401 -50.86 20.30 -14.55
CA HIS A 401 -50.36 21.61 -14.08
C HIS A 401 -48.84 21.77 -14.18
N GLY A 402 -48.14 20.70 -14.57
CA GLY A 402 -46.71 20.73 -14.83
C GLY A 402 -46.25 19.45 -15.49
N VAL A 403 -44.96 19.40 -15.75
CA VAL A 403 -44.31 18.26 -16.38
C VAL A 403 -42.92 18.10 -15.82
N GLU A 404 -42.48 16.86 -15.63
CA GLU A 404 -41.08 16.57 -15.35
C GLU A 404 -40.37 16.16 -16.63
N ALA A 405 -39.22 16.79 -16.88
CA ALA A 405 -38.35 16.45 -17.98
C ALA A 405 -37.30 15.42 -17.52
N LEU A 406 -37.40 14.23 -18.08
CA LEU A 406 -36.60 13.07 -17.73
C LEU A 406 -35.67 12.74 -18.89
N LEU A 407 -34.37 12.81 -18.64
CA LEU A 407 -33.35 12.52 -19.62
C LEU A 407 -33.46 11.08 -20.13
N ARG A 408 -33.18 10.88 -21.42
CA ARG A 408 -33.01 9.57 -22.04
C ARG A 408 -31.81 9.62 -22.95
N TRP A 409 -31.13 8.48 -23.09
CA TRP A 409 -30.03 8.35 -24.03
C TRP A 409 -30.41 7.39 -25.15
N GLN A 410 -30.60 7.94 -26.34
CA GLN A 410 -30.86 7.20 -27.56
C GLN A 410 -29.54 6.67 -28.15
N HIS A 411 -29.08 5.55 -27.63
CA HIS A 411 -27.83 4.93 -28.06
C HIS A 411 -27.99 4.25 -29.43
N PRO A 412 -27.07 4.46 -30.40
CA PRO A 412 -27.22 3.96 -31.77
C PRO A 412 -27.30 2.44 -31.88
N GLN A 413 -26.66 1.71 -30.96
CA GLN A 413 -26.61 0.24 -30.96
C GLN A 413 -27.53 -0.41 -29.92
N ARG A 414 -27.80 0.30 -28.81
CA ARG A 414 -28.53 -0.26 -27.65
C ARG A 414 -29.97 0.25 -27.56
N GLY A 415 -30.35 1.21 -28.40
CA GLY A 415 -31.65 1.87 -28.31
C GLY A 415 -31.71 2.81 -27.12
N LEU A 416 -32.90 2.96 -26.53
CA LEU A 416 -33.16 3.90 -25.45
C LEU A 416 -32.62 3.35 -24.12
N ILE A 417 -31.60 4.01 -23.58
CA ILE A 417 -30.99 3.67 -22.28
C ILE A 417 -31.61 4.56 -21.19
N PRO A 418 -32.10 3.98 -20.08
CA PRO A 418 -32.71 4.73 -18.98
C PRO A 418 -31.65 5.44 -18.10
N PRO A 419 -32.01 6.56 -17.43
CA PRO A 419 -31.11 7.32 -16.54
C PRO A 419 -30.36 6.49 -15.50
N GLY A 420 -31.01 5.50 -14.89
CA GLY A 420 -30.42 4.69 -13.84
C GLY A 420 -29.16 3.92 -14.27
N GLU A 421 -28.97 3.69 -15.58
CA GLU A 421 -27.81 2.99 -16.11
C GLU A 421 -26.62 3.91 -16.39
N PHE A 422 -26.85 5.15 -16.85
CA PHE A 422 -25.78 6.04 -17.31
C PHE A 422 -25.55 7.29 -16.45
N ILE A 423 -26.50 7.73 -15.62
CA ILE A 423 -26.28 8.89 -14.73
C ILE A 423 -25.14 8.62 -13.72
N PRO A 424 -25.06 7.45 -13.04
CA PRO A 424 -23.93 7.17 -12.15
C PRO A 424 -22.58 7.17 -12.86
N LEU A 425 -22.58 6.80 -14.15
CA LEU A 425 -21.39 6.84 -15.00
C LEU A 425 -21.03 8.28 -15.35
N ALA A 426 -22.01 9.09 -15.75
CA ALA A 426 -21.82 10.52 -16.02
C ALA A 426 -21.23 11.27 -14.82
N GLU A 427 -21.68 10.94 -13.60
CA GLU A 427 -21.14 11.52 -12.37
C GLU A 427 -19.69 11.09 -12.13
N ALA A 428 -19.38 9.79 -12.28
CA ALA A 428 -18.04 9.26 -12.08
C ALA A 428 -17.00 9.85 -13.07
N CYS A 429 -17.43 10.11 -14.31
CA CYS A 429 -16.58 10.66 -15.38
C CYS A 429 -16.57 12.20 -15.41
N GLY A 430 -17.34 12.87 -14.53
CA GLY A 430 -17.47 14.33 -14.52
C GLY A 430 -18.23 14.92 -15.73
N LEU A 431 -19.01 14.11 -16.45
CA LEU A 431 -19.83 14.53 -17.59
C LEU A 431 -21.19 15.09 -17.17
N ILE A 432 -21.60 14.89 -15.92
CA ILE A 432 -22.92 15.26 -15.42
C ILE A 432 -23.21 16.77 -15.55
N ASP A 433 -22.18 17.62 -15.50
CA ASP A 433 -22.35 19.08 -15.63
C ASP A 433 -22.80 19.47 -17.03
N SER A 434 -22.08 19.00 -18.05
CA SER A 434 -22.37 19.28 -19.46
C SER A 434 -23.73 18.71 -19.86
N ILE A 435 -24.07 17.52 -19.34
CA ILE A 435 -25.36 16.88 -19.56
C ILE A 435 -26.47 17.69 -18.89
N GLY A 436 -26.31 18.08 -17.63
CA GLY A 436 -27.36 18.81 -16.93
C GLY A 436 -27.53 20.24 -17.44
N GLU A 437 -26.47 20.92 -17.91
CA GLU A 437 -26.62 22.18 -18.63
C GLU A 437 -27.49 22.01 -19.89
N TRP A 438 -27.23 20.95 -20.67
CA TRP A 438 -28.03 20.62 -21.83
C TRP A 438 -29.49 20.34 -21.46
N VAL A 439 -29.75 19.58 -20.39
CA VAL A 439 -31.10 19.29 -19.88
C VAL A 439 -31.86 20.57 -19.56
N VAL A 440 -31.25 21.51 -18.83
CA VAL A 440 -31.89 22.78 -18.45
C VAL A 440 -32.20 23.62 -19.70
N ARG A 441 -31.23 23.74 -20.62
CA ARG A 441 -31.43 24.50 -21.88
C ARG A 441 -32.53 23.89 -22.74
N GLU A 442 -32.51 22.57 -22.93
CA GLU A 442 -33.48 21.86 -23.76
C GLU A 442 -34.88 21.88 -23.13
N GLY A 443 -34.99 21.72 -21.81
CA GLY A 443 -36.25 21.86 -21.08
C GLY A 443 -36.85 23.26 -21.24
N CYS A 444 -36.05 24.32 -21.04
CA CYS A 444 -36.52 25.70 -21.25
C CYS A 444 -36.98 25.93 -22.70
N ARG A 445 -36.19 25.47 -23.67
CA ARG A 445 -36.52 25.56 -25.10
C ARG A 445 -37.82 24.84 -25.44
N GLN A 446 -38.02 23.61 -24.92
CA GLN A 446 -39.23 22.84 -25.19
C GLN A 446 -40.47 23.48 -24.56
N ALA A 447 -40.38 23.98 -23.33
CA ALA A 447 -41.49 24.68 -22.68
C ALA A 447 -41.92 25.92 -23.49
N ARG A 448 -40.95 26.69 -24.03
CA ARG A 448 -41.25 27.81 -24.93
C ARG A 448 -41.89 27.33 -26.23
N ALA A 449 -41.37 26.25 -26.84
CA ALA A 449 -41.91 25.70 -28.08
C ALA A 449 -43.40 25.34 -27.93
N TRP A 450 -43.79 24.72 -26.82
CA TRP A 450 -45.20 24.44 -26.54
C TRP A 450 -46.05 25.71 -26.40
N GLN A 451 -45.56 26.76 -25.73
CA GLN A 451 -46.27 28.03 -25.66
C GLN A 451 -46.49 28.66 -27.04
N LEU A 452 -45.49 28.59 -27.92
CA LEU A 452 -45.56 29.12 -29.29
C LEU A 452 -46.50 28.29 -30.18
N GLU A 453 -46.66 26.99 -29.91
CA GLU A 453 -47.65 26.12 -30.55
C GLU A 453 -49.10 26.37 -30.06
N GLY A 454 -49.30 27.28 -29.11
CA GLY A 454 -50.62 27.62 -28.55
C GLY A 454 -51.10 26.65 -27.46
N LEU A 455 -50.21 25.80 -26.93
CA LEU A 455 -50.49 25.02 -25.72
C LEU A 455 -50.50 25.94 -24.49
N PRO A 456 -51.24 25.58 -23.43
CA PRO A 456 -51.26 26.37 -22.22
C PRO A 456 -49.84 26.45 -21.63
N PRO A 457 -49.46 27.61 -21.06
CA PRO A 457 -48.19 27.69 -20.37
C PRO A 457 -48.20 26.73 -19.17
N LEU A 458 -47.14 25.93 -19.04
CA LEU A 458 -46.99 24.92 -18.00
C LEU A 458 -45.59 24.98 -17.41
N ARG A 459 -45.47 24.54 -16.16
CA ARG A 459 -44.17 24.46 -15.49
C ARG A 459 -43.42 23.21 -15.92
N ILE A 460 -42.18 23.37 -16.37
CA ILE A 460 -41.25 22.28 -16.65
C ILE A 460 -40.29 22.11 -15.48
N ALA A 461 -40.28 20.92 -14.90
CA ALA A 461 -39.38 20.53 -13.83
C ALA A 461 -38.17 19.81 -14.41
N VAL A 462 -36.98 20.19 -13.96
CA VAL A 462 -35.70 19.58 -14.34
C VAL A 462 -34.93 19.18 -13.08
N ASN A 463 -34.40 17.96 -13.09
CA ASN A 463 -33.58 17.45 -12.00
C ASN A 463 -32.18 18.08 -12.02
N LEU A 464 -31.70 18.55 -10.88
CA LEU A 464 -30.33 19.01 -10.69
C LEU A 464 -29.55 17.99 -9.86
N SER A 465 -28.36 17.62 -10.35
CA SER A 465 -27.49 16.74 -9.57
C SER A 465 -26.92 17.47 -8.34
N PRO A 466 -26.58 16.74 -7.26
CA PRO A 466 -25.91 17.34 -6.09
C PRO A 466 -24.57 18.00 -6.43
N PHE A 467 -23.94 17.58 -7.53
CA PHE A 467 -22.69 18.15 -8.00
C PHE A 467 -22.93 19.52 -8.66
N GLN A 468 -23.90 19.60 -9.57
CA GLN A 468 -24.28 20.85 -10.24
C GLN A 468 -24.79 21.90 -9.26
N PHE A 469 -25.57 21.48 -8.25
CA PHE A 469 -26.12 22.39 -7.25
C PHE A 469 -25.04 23.16 -6.49
N ARG A 470 -23.87 22.53 -6.27
CA ARG A 470 -22.73 23.13 -5.55
C ARG A 470 -21.76 23.89 -6.44
N GLN A 471 -21.99 23.93 -7.76
CA GLN A 471 -21.14 24.72 -8.64
C GLN A 471 -21.50 26.20 -8.61
N GLY A 472 -20.48 27.06 -8.52
CA GLY A 472 -20.66 28.52 -8.49
C GLY A 472 -21.26 29.11 -9.77
N ASN A 473 -21.38 28.35 -10.86
CA ASN A 473 -21.94 28.80 -12.14
C ASN A 473 -23.43 28.44 -12.33
N LEU A 474 -24.08 27.69 -11.43
CA LEU A 474 -25.47 27.21 -11.57
C LEU A 474 -26.44 28.35 -11.95
N LEU A 475 -26.40 29.45 -11.19
CA LEU A 475 -27.29 30.58 -11.38
C LEU A 475 -27.06 31.29 -12.72
N GLN A 476 -25.82 31.30 -13.20
CA GLN A 476 -25.50 31.88 -14.49
C GLN A 476 -26.02 30.99 -15.62
N MET A 477 -25.83 29.67 -15.50
CA MET A 477 -26.33 28.68 -16.45
C MET A 477 -27.86 28.74 -16.59
N ILE A 478 -28.60 28.76 -15.48
CA ILE A 478 -30.07 28.87 -15.52
C ILE A 478 -30.53 30.19 -16.15
N ARG A 479 -29.87 31.30 -15.80
CA ARG A 479 -30.18 32.62 -16.38
C ARG A 479 -29.98 32.65 -17.89
N GLU A 480 -28.89 32.04 -18.37
CA GLU A 480 -28.59 31.94 -19.80
C GLU A 480 -29.58 31.03 -20.54
N ALA A 481 -29.96 29.89 -19.95
CA ALA A 481 -30.94 28.98 -20.51
C ALA A 481 -32.32 29.65 -20.68
N LEU A 482 -32.81 30.31 -19.62
CA LEU A 482 -34.07 31.05 -19.65
C LEU A 482 -34.04 32.18 -20.70
N LYS A 483 -32.94 32.94 -20.76
CA LYS A 483 -32.76 34.02 -21.74
C LYS A 483 -32.71 33.51 -23.17
N ALA A 484 -31.99 32.41 -23.42
CA ALA A 484 -31.88 31.82 -24.74
C ALA A 484 -33.22 31.26 -25.25
N ALA A 485 -34.04 30.72 -24.36
CA ALA A 485 -35.37 30.22 -24.68
C ALA A 485 -36.47 31.30 -24.68
N ASP A 486 -36.18 32.53 -24.24
CA ASP A 486 -37.20 33.56 -24.00
C ASP A 486 -38.36 33.04 -23.12
N LEU A 487 -38.01 32.28 -22.09
CA LEU A 487 -38.94 31.67 -21.14
C LEU A 487 -38.97 32.47 -19.85
N GLU A 488 -40.17 32.80 -19.37
CA GLU A 488 -40.31 33.46 -18.08
C GLU A 488 -39.91 32.51 -16.94
N PRO A 489 -39.09 32.96 -15.97
CA PRO A 489 -38.53 32.09 -14.93
C PRO A 489 -39.55 31.28 -14.12
N ARG A 490 -40.79 31.76 -13.97
CA ARG A 490 -41.86 31.07 -13.23
C ARG A 490 -42.31 29.75 -13.86
N PHE A 491 -41.95 29.50 -15.12
CA PHE A 491 -42.25 28.25 -15.83
C PHE A 491 -41.13 27.22 -15.72
N LEU A 492 -40.00 27.57 -15.11
CA LEU A 492 -38.94 26.61 -14.77
C LEU A 492 -39.05 26.23 -13.30
N GLU A 493 -39.06 24.92 -13.05
CA GLU A 493 -38.97 24.30 -11.74
C GLU A 493 -37.66 23.51 -11.69
N VAL A 494 -36.88 23.67 -10.62
CA VAL A 494 -35.68 22.88 -10.39
C VAL A 494 -35.91 21.95 -9.23
N GLU A 495 -35.58 20.67 -9.44
CA GLU A 495 -35.76 19.61 -8.44
C GLU A 495 -34.39 19.26 -7.87
N ILE A 496 -34.31 19.26 -6.54
CA ILE A 496 -33.06 19.03 -5.83
C ILE A 496 -33.33 18.00 -4.73
N THR A 497 -32.54 16.95 -4.67
CA THR A 497 -32.71 15.90 -3.65
C THR A 497 -32.50 16.44 -2.24
N GLU A 498 -33.21 15.86 -1.27
CA GLU A 498 -33.06 16.19 0.16
C GLU A 498 -31.59 16.13 0.62
N SER A 499 -30.87 15.09 0.20
CA SER A 499 -29.46 14.88 0.56
C SER A 499 -28.54 15.98 0.03
N ALA A 500 -28.82 16.55 -1.14
CA ALA A 500 -28.02 17.64 -1.70
C ALA A 500 -28.15 18.91 -0.84
N LEU A 501 -29.37 19.27 -0.44
CA LEU A 501 -29.66 20.45 0.38
C LEU A 501 -29.08 20.36 1.79
N MET A 502 -29.04 19.14 2.36
CA MET A 502 -28.55 18.94 3.73
C MET A 502 -27.02 18.85 3.81
N SER A 503 -26.32 18.76 2.68
CA SER A 503 -24.86 18.62 2.66
C SER A 503 -24.12 19.90 3.10
N ASP A 504 -24.59 21.07 2.66
CA ASP A 504 -24.18 22.39 3.18
C ASP A 504 -25.43 23.30 3.27
N PRO A 505 -26.10 23.33 4.44
CA PRO A 505 -27.37 24.03 4.57
C PRO A 505 -27.28 25.56 4.41
N GLU A 506 -26.17 26.19 4.80
CA GLU A 506 -26.04 27.66 4.75
C GLU A 506 -25.78 28.15 3.33
N GLU A 507 -24.91 27.46 2.58
CA GLU A 507 -24.72 27.72 1.16
C GLU A 507 -26.02 27.43 0.39
N SER A 508 -26.69 26.33 0.71
CA SER A 508 -27.98 25.95 0.09
C SER A 508 -29.03 27.04 0.26
N VAL A 509 -29.18 27.63 1.46
CA VAL A 509 -30.09 28.78 1.66
C VAL A 509 -29.76 29.89 0.68
N THR A 510 -28.48 30.26 0.56
CA THR A 510 -28.04 31.38 -0.29
C THR A 510 -28.39 31.15 -1.77
N ILE A 511 -28.10 29.95 -2.29
CA ILE A 511 -28.40 29.58 -3.68
C ILE A 511 -29.91 29.55 -3.92
N LEU A 512 -30.68 28.94 -3.02
CA LEU A 512 -32.13 28.86 -3.11
C LEU A 512 -32.80 30.23 -3.07
N GLU A 513 -32.32 31.16 -2.23
CA GLU A 513 -32.80 32.54 -2.23
C GLU A 513 -32.56 33.23 -3.56
N GLN A 514 -31.40 33.01 -4.18
CA GLN A 514 -31.05 33.59 -5.48
C GLN A 514 -31.92 33.00 -6.62
N LEU A 515 -32.20 31.70 -6.60
CA LEU A 515 -33.15 31.06 -7.52
C LEU A 515 -34.56 31.63 -7.36
N SER A 516 -35.02 31.75 -6.11
CA SER A 516 -36.35 32.27 -5.80
C SER A 516 -36.52 33.75 -6.20
N ARG A 517 -35.47 34.56 -6.02
CA ARG A 517 -35.40 35.96 -6.52
C ARG A 517 -35.40 36.04 -8.04
N MET A 518 -34.80 35.08 -8.74
CA MET A 518 -34.83 35.00 -10.20
C MET A 518 -36.22 34.74 -10.74
N GLY A 519 -37.07 34.06 -9.97
CA GLY A 519 -38.42 33.71 -10.39
C GLY A 519 -38.66 32.20 -10.52
N VAL A 520 -37.58 31.41 -10.44
CA VAL A 520 -37.57 29.95 -10.59
C VAL A 520 -38.23 29.30 -9.37
N VAL A 521 -39.00 28.25 -9.63
CA VAL A 521 -39.67 27.43 -8.61
C VAL A 521 -38.71 26.35 -8.13
N VAL A 522 -38.67 26.07 -6.83
CA VAL A 522 -37.82 25.00 -6.31
C VAL A 522 -38.66 23.91 -5.63
N SER A 523 -38.41 22.66 -6.02
CA SER A 523 -38.94 21.46 -5.37
C SER A 523 -37.83 20.67 -4.69
N VAL A 524 -38.16 20.09 -3.54
CA VAL A 524 -37.31 19.10 -2.86
C VAL A 524 -37.74 17.71 -3.30
N ASP A 525 -36.79 16.92 -3.79
CA ASP A 525 -36.99 15.56 -4.28
C ASP A 525 -36.53 14.50 -3.25
N ASP A 526 -37.00 13.26 -3.41
CA ASP A 526 -36.71 12.08 -2.57
C ASP A 526 -36.96 12.28 -1.06
N PHE A 527 -37.94 13.11 -0.69
CA PHE A 527 -38.14 13.50 0.70
C PHE A 527 -38.61 12.33 1.58
N GLY A 528 -37.94 12.16 2.72
CA GLY A 528 -38.25 11.12 3.72
C GLY A 528 -37.27 9.95 3.73
N THR A 529 -36.32 9.92 2.79
CA THR A 529 -35.27 8.88 2.71
C THR A 529 -34.03 9.18 3.58
N GLY A 530 -33.92 10.41 4.11
CA GLY A 530 -32.77 10.89 4.90
C GLY A 530 -33.11 11.45 6.29
N TYR A 531 -32.07 11.88 7.02
CA TYR A 531 -32.20 12.54 8.32
C TYR A 531 -32.48 14.04 8.15
N SER A 532 -33.71 14.39 7.79
CA SER A 532 -34.11 15.80 7.66
C SER A 532 -34.05 16.55 8.99
N SER A 533 -33.26 17.62 9.04
CA SER A 533 -33.35 18.59 10.12
C SER A 533 -34.48 19.57 9.82
N MET A 534 -35.62 19.35 10.45
CA MET A 534 -36.86 20.13 10.30
C MET A 534 -36.67 21.65 10.49
N SER A 535 -35.64 22.04 11.27
CA SER A 535 -35.25 23.45 11.43
C SER A 535 -34.74 24.10 10.14
N TYR A 536 -34.06 23.35 9.26
CA TYR A 536 -33.55 23.88 7.99
C TYR A 536 -34.61 23.91 6.90
N LEU A 537 -35.50 22.91 6.84
CA LEU A 537 -36.62 22.91 5.90
C LEU A 537 -37.50 24.17 6.06
N ARG A 538 -37.65 24.67 7.30
CA ARG A 538 -38.35 25.93 7.57
C ARG A 538 -37.63 27.16 7.00
N ARG A 539 -36.30 27.13 6.88
CA ARG A 539 -35.47 28.24 6.37
C ARG A 539 -35.40 28.27 4.85
N PHE A 540 -35.46 27.12 4.19
CA PHE A 540 -35.33 27.04 2.75
C PHE A 540 -36.52 27.73 2.02
N PRO A 541 -36.27 28.59 1.02
CA PRO A 541 -37.31 29.24 0.23
C PRO A 541 -37.81 28.31 -0.90
N ILE A 542 -38.29 27.14 -0.51
CA ILE A 542 -38.82 26.10 -1.41
C ILE A 542 -40.33 26.29 -1.64
N ASP A 543 -40.83 25.73 -2.74
CA ASP A 543 -42.25 25.81 -3.14
C ASP A 543 -42.98 24.47 -2.99
N LYS A 544 -42.26 23.36 -3.20
CA LYS A 544 -42.84 22.03 -3.25
C LYS A 544 -41.97 20.97 -2.57
N LEU A 545 -42.62 19.89 -2.17
CA LEU A 545 -42.01 18.70 -1.61
C LEU A 545 -42.54 17.48 -2.37
N LYS A 546 -41.64 16.67 -2.91
CA LYS A 546 -41.97 15.42 -3.60
C LYS A 546 -41.74 14.23 -2.65
N ILE A 547 -42.75 13.37 -2.54
CA ILE A 547 -42.71 12.15 -1.73
C ILE A 547 -42.11 11.03 -2.58
N ASP A 548 -41.03 10.42 -2.09
CA ASP A 548 -40.36 9.32 -2.78
C ASP A 548 -41.31 8.14 -3.07
N ARG A 549 -41.12 7.51 -4.23
CA ARG A 549 -41.89 6.37 -4.70
C ARG A 549 -41.90 5.19 -3.73
N GLY A 550 -40.88 5.03 -2.89
CA GLY A 550 -40.79 3.94 -1.92
C GLY A 550 -41.95 3.95 -0.92
N PHE A 551 -42.34 5.13 -0.44
CA PHE A 551 -43.49 5.29 0.45
C PHE A 551 -44.83 5.10 -0.28
N ILE A 552 -44.88 5.45 -1.56
CA ILE A 552 -46.11 5.34 -2.38
C ILE A 552 -46.37 3.88 -2.81
N ALA A 553 -45.32 3.12 -3.13
CA ALA A 553 -45.42 1.73 -3.57
C ALA A 553 -46.13 0.83 -2.55
N GLU A 554 -45.82 1.00 -1.25
CA GLU A 554 -46.38 0.19 -0.16
C GLU A 554 -47.53 0.89 0.61
N LEU A 555 -47.99 2.05 0.10
CA LEU A 555 -49.01 2.91 0.73
C LEU A 555 -50.30 2.18 1.12
N ILE A 556 -50.72 1.18 0.33
CA ILE A 556 -51.96 0.42 0.56
C ILE A 556 -51.71 -0.77 1.50
N SER A 557 -50.54 -1.40 1.43
CA SER A 557 -50.25 -2.65 2.12
C SER A 557 -49.71 -2.45 3.54
N ARG A 558 -49.12 -1.29 3.84
CA ARG A 558 -48.48 -1.00 5.14
C ARG A 558 -49.06 0.25 5.78
N ALA A 559 -49.65 0.08 6.96
CA ALA A 559 -50.22 1.18 7.74
C ALA A 559 -49.17 2.23 8.15
N ASP A 560 -47.92 1.80 8.36
CA ASP A 560 -46.81 2.69 8.72
C ASP A 560 -46.50 3.68 7.58
N ASP A 561 -46.43 3.22 6.32
CA ASP A 561 -46.14 4.08 5.17
C ASP A 561 -47.27 5.06 4.90
N ALA A 562 -48.54 4.64 5.05
CA ALA A 562 -49.69 5.54 4.99
C ALA A 562 -49.62 6.65 6.06
N SER A 563 -49.18 6.31 7.28
CA SER A 563 -49.01 7.27 8.38
C SER A 563 -47.86 8.25 8.10
N ILE A 564 -46.76 7.79 7.49
CA ILE A 564 -45.64 8.64 7.08
C ILE A 564 -46.08 9.62 6.00
N VAL A 565 -46.80 9.16 4.98
CA VAL A 565 -47.31 10.04 3.91
C VAL A 565 -48.28 11.08 4.47
N GLU A 566 -49.19 10.71 5.37
CA GLU A 566 -50.07 11.66 6.06
C GLU A 566 -49.29 12.72 6.85
N ALA A 567 -48.24 12.30 7.56
CA ALA A 567 -47.37 13.21 8.31
C ALA A 567 -46.60 14.16 7.38
N ILE A 568 -46.06 13.68 6.26
CA ILE A 568 -45.37 14.50 5.26
C ILE A 568 -46.32 15.53 4.64
N VAL A 569 -47.54 15.12 4.26
CA VAL A 569 -48.54 16.02 3.69
C VAL A 569 -48.89 17.13 4.69
N SER A 570 -49.20 16.74 5.92
CA SER A 570 -49.53 17.68 7.00
C SER A 570 -48.39 18.67 7.29
N LEU A 571 -47.15 18.18 7.30
CA LEU A 571 -45.96 18.99 7.47
C LEU A 571 -45.81 20.02 6.35
N ALA A 572 -45.84 19.56 5.09
CA ALA A 572 -45.67 20.44 3.93
C ALA A 572 -46.71 21.56 3.93
N HIS A 573 -47.98 21.24 4.19
CA HIS A 573 -49.06 22.23 4.29
C HIS A 573 -48.86 23.22 5.44
N SER A 574 -48.36 22.76 6.60
CA SER A 574 -48.02 23.64 7.73
C SER A 574 -46.91 24.65 7.40
N LEU A 575 -46.06 24.31 6.42
CA LEU A 575 -45.00 25.16 5.88
C LEU A 575 -45.44 25.95 4.64
N HIS A 576 -46.70 25.83 4.23
CA HIS A 576 -47.29 26.41 3.02
C HIS A 576 -46.65 25.91 1.70
N LEU A 577 -46.19 24.67 1.69
CA LEU A 577 -45.62 23.99 0.52
C LEU A 577 -46.69 23.12 -0.15
N LYS A 578 -46.58 22.93 -1.47
CA LYS A 578 -47.37 21.92 -2.19
C LYS A 578 -46.69 20.56 -2.16
N VAL A 579 -47.49 19.50 -2.19
CA VAL A 579 -47.00 18.12 -2.13
C VAL A 579 -47.25 17.40 -3.45
N VAL A 580 -46.21 16.72 -3.94
CA VAL A 580 -46.28 15.87 -5.13
C VAL A 580 -45.98 14.42 -4.71
N ALA A 581 -46.89 13.49 -4.97
CA ALA A 581 -46.62 12.06 -4.75
C ALA A 581 -46.08 11.40 -6.03
N GLU A 582 -44.94 10.72 -5.93
CA GLU A 582 -44.28 10.05 -7.06
C GLU A 582 -44.56 8.56 -7.11
N GLY A 583 -44.48 7.98 -8.31
CA GLY A 583 -44.64 6.54 -8.49
C GLY A 583 -46.06 6.05 -8.21
N VAL A 584 -47.08 6.89 -8.44
CA VAL A 584 -48.48 6.44 -8.35
C VAL A 584 -48.80 5.54 -9.54
N GLU A 585 -49.07 4.27 -9.28
CA GLU A 585 -49.29 3.22 -10.27
C GLU A 585 -50.77 2.80 -10.36
N THR A 586 -51.54 2.90 -9.27
CA THR A 586 -52.93 2.42 -9.22
C THR A 586 -53.95 3.50 -8.83
N GLU A 587 -55.21 3.30 -9.24
CA GLU A 587 -56.32 4.22 -8.88
C GLU A 587 -56.59 4.22 -7.36
N GLU A 588 -56.35 3.09 -6.67
CA GLU A 588 -56.51 2.99 -5.23
C GLU A 588 -55.49 3.85 -4.48
N GLN A 589 -54.24 3.90 -4.96
CA GLN A 589 -53.20 4.77 -4.41
C GLN A 589 -53.61 6.24 -4.58
N LEU A 590 -54.11 6.61 -5.77
CA LEU A 590 -54.60 7.96 -6.06
C LEU A 590 -55.79 8.33 -5.16
N ALA A 591 -56.75 7.43 -4.96
CA ALA A 591 -57.91 7.66 -4.09
C ALA A 591 -57.49 7.91 -2.64
N LEU A 592 -56.48 7.18 -2.15
CA LEU A 592 -55.92 7.38 -0.82
C LEU A 592 -55.17 8.72 -0.71
N LEU A 593 -54.30 9.05 -1.67
CA LEU A 593 -53.59 10.33 -1.71
C LEU A 593 -54.55 11.52 -1.74
N LYS A 594 -55.65 11.41 -2.50
CA LYS A 594 -56.70 12.43 -2.53
C LYS A 594 -57.39 12.62 -1.18
N ARG A 595 -57.62 11.54 -0.43
CA ARG A 595 -58.17 11.59 0.94
C ARG A 595 -57.19 12.21 1.94
N LEU A 596 -55.90 11.94 1.79
CA LEU A 596 -54.84 12.51 2.62
C LEU A 596 -54.57 13.98 2.32
N GLY A 597 -55.17 14.53 1.25
CA GLY A 597 -55.01 15.93 0.86
C GLY A 597 -53.76 16.22 0.04
N CYS A 598 -53.12 15.21 -0.57
CA CYS A 598 -51.99 15.42 -1.46
C CYS A 598 -52.40 16.30 -2.65
N ASP A 599 -51.62 17.32 -3.01
CA ASP A 599 -52.00 18.33 -4.02
C ASP A 599 -51.84 17.80 -5.45
N GLN A 600 -50.72 17.15 -5.73
CA GLN A 600 -50.37 16.65 -7.06
C GLN A 600 -49.86 15.22 -7.00
N TYR A 601 -49.92 14.52 -8.13
CA TYR A 601 -49.34 13.21 -8.29
C TYR A 601 -48.69 13.03 -9.65
N GLN A 602 -47.76 12.08 -9.71
CA GLN A 602 -47.03 11.68 -10.90
C GLN A 602 -46.78 10.18 -10.86
N GLY A 603 -46.99 9.49 -11.98
CA GLY A 603 -46.75 8.05 -12.07
C GLY A 603 -47.52 7.38 -13.21
N PHE A 604 -47.35 6.06 -13.31
CA PHE A 604 -47.90 5.26 -14.41
C PHE A 604 -49.42 5.15 -14.38
N CYS A 605 -50.06 5.45 -13.24
CA CYS A 605 -51.51 5.57 -13.13
C CYS A 605 -52.09 6.59 -14.13
N PHE A 606 -51.35 7.65 -14.46
CA PHE A 606 -51.75 8.61 -15.49
C PHE A 606 -51.02 8.40 -16.80
N SER A 607 -49.68 8.46 -16.78
CA SER A 607 -48.86 8.27 -17.97
C SER A 607 -47.40 8.01 -17.60
N PRO A 608 -46.70 7.11 -18.30
CA PRO A 608 -45.24 7.07 -18.25
C PRO A 608 -44.64 8.36 -18.85
N ALA A 609 -43.32 8.53 -18.72
CA ALA A 609 -42.62 9.58 -19.45
C ALA A 609 -42.71 9.32 -20.96
N VAL A 610 -43.10 10.34 -21.74
CA VAL A 610 -43.31 10.20 -23.19
C VAL A 610 -42.57 11.29 -23.98
N PRO A 611 -42.27 11.08 -25.28
CA PRO A 611 -41.66 12.12 -26.12
C PRO A 611 -42.52 13.39 -26.21
N ALA A 612 -41.88 14.53 -26.55
CA ALA A 612 -42.53 15.85 -26.57
C ALA A 612 -43.84 15.92 -27.37
N ALA A 613 -43.88 15.29 -28.55
CA ALA A 613 -45.06 15.27 -29.41
C ALA A 613 -46.23 14.48 -28.79
N SER A 614 -45.92 13.36 -28.13
CA SER A 614 -46.91 12.55 -27.42
C SER A 614 -47.45 13.30 -26.20
N PHE A 615 -46.59 13.98 -25.45
CA PHE A 615 -46.99 14.83 -24.32
C PHE A 615 -47.92 15.96 -24.77
N ALA A 616 -47.59 16.64 -25.88
CA ALA A 616 -48.44 17.69 -26.44
C ALA A 616 -49.86 17.19 -26.75
N ASN A 617 -50.01 15.94 -27.22
CA ASN A 617 -51.31 15.33 -27.46
C ASN A 617 -52.05 15.03 -26.15
N LEU A 618 -51.37 14.48 -25.14
CA LEU A 618 -51.95 14.25 -23.80
C LEU A 618 -52.49 15.56 -23.20
N LEU A 619 -51.74 16.66 -23.34
CA LEU A 619 -52.12 17.96 -22.84
C LEU A 619 -53.38 18.49 -23.55
N ARG A 620 -53.45 18.38 -24.89
CA ARG A 620 -54.64 18.77 -25.66
C ARG A 620 -55.88 17.95 -25.27
N GLU A 621 -55.71 16.66 -25.01
CA GLU A 621 -56.81 15.79 -24.57
C GLU A 621 -57.28 16.12 -23.16
N SER A 622 -56.35 16.38 -22.23
CA SER A 622 -56.67 16.81 -20.87
C SER A 622 -57.48 18.11 -20.88
N GLN A 623 -57.11 19.09 -21.72
CA GLN A 623 -57.87 20.33 -21.89
C GLN A 623 -59.28 20.12 -22.44
N ARG A 624 -59.49 19.16 -23.34
CA ARG A 624 -60.84 18.85 -23.85
C ARG A 624 -61.75 18.24 -22.78
N LYS A 625 -61.17 17.48 -21.85
CA LYS A 625 -61.90 16.81 -20.75
C LYS A 625 -62.16 17.76 -19.58
N SER A 626 -61.23 18.68 -19.31
CA SER A 626 -61.32 19.63 -18.20
C SER A 626 -61.87 20.97 -18.69
N ASN A 627 -63.18 21.19 -18.54
CA ASN A 627 -63.84 22.45 -18.89
C ASN A 627 -63.54 23.59 -17.89
N SER A 628 -62.44 23.50 -17.14
CA SER A 628 -62.08 24.44 -16.07
C SER A 628 -60.99 25.41 -16.55
N SER A 629 -61.27 26.70 -16.39
CA SER A 629 -60.28 27.78 -16.47
C SER A 629 -59.04 27.44 -15.63
N VAL A 630 -57.85 27.67 -16.21
CA VAL A 630 -56.56 27.64 -15.50
C VAL A 630 -56.69 28.45 -14.21
N ASP A 631 -56.51 27.81 -13.05
CA ASP A 631 -56.56 28.51 -11.77
C ASP A 631 -55.35 29.46 -11.67
N PRO A 632 -55.54 30.79 -11.61
CA PRO A 632 -54.45 31.75 -11.49
C PRO A 632 -53.63 31.59 -10.19
N ALA A 633 -54.08 30.79 -9.22
CA ALA A 633 -53.29 30.40 -8.05
C ALA A 633 -52.23 29.31 -8.35
N SER A 634 -52.40 28.53 -9.42
CA SER A 634 -51.43 27.50 -9.83
C SER A 634 -50.11 28.09 -10.36
N ASP A 635 -50.14 29.34 -10.85
CA ASP A 635 -49.01 30.07 -11.42
C ASP A 635 -48.16 30.83 -10.39
N ARG A 636 -48.60 30.94 -9.12
CA ARG A 636 -47.85 31.66 -8.08
C ARG A 636 -46.76 30.76 -7.46
N THR A 637 -45.62 31.37 -7.17
CA THR A 637 -44.60 30.78 -6.27
C THR A 637 -45.14 30.82 -4.84
N HIS A 638 -44.95 29.72 -4.12
CA HIS A 638 -45.30 29.58 -2.70
C HIS A 638 -44.10 29.86 -1.78
N SER A 639 -42.92 30.14 -2.38
CA SER A 639 -41.74 30.59 -1.65
C SER A 639 -42.08 31.77 -0.74
N LYS A 640 -41.52 31.72 0.47
CA LYS A 640 -41.65 32.78 1.48
C LYS A 640 -41.12 34.14 0.99
N LEU A 641 -40.28 34.14 -0.05
CA LEU A 641 -39.75 35.35 -0.68
C LEU A 641 -40.67 35.93 -1.76
N ALA A 642 -41.76 35.26 -2.13
CA ALA A 642 -42.73 35.76 -3.11
C ALA A 642 -43.36 37.11 -2.72
N VAL A 643 -43.45 37.39 -1.41
CA VAL A 643 -43.98 38.64 -0.85
C VAL A 643 -43.09 39.86 -1.18
N TYR A 644 -41.83 39.65 -1.53
CA TYR A 644 -40.83 40.72 -1.75
C TYR A 644 -40.51 40.97 -3.24
N ARG A 645 -41.25 40.38 -4.19
CA ARG A 645 -41.02 40.64 -5.62
C ARG A 645 -41.50 42.06 -6.00
N PRO A 646 -40.68 42.88 -6.70
CA PRO A 646 -41.15 44.12 -7.29
C PRO A 646 -42.27 43.83 -8.29
N ARG A 647 -43.34 44.64 -8.28
CA ARG A 647 -44.47 44.52 -9.20
C ARG A 647 -44.08 44.77 -10.65
#